data_AF-A0AAE0FZ94-F1
#
_entry.id   AF-A0AAE0FZ94-F1
#
_cell.length_a   1.000
_cell.length_b   1.000
_cell.length_c   1.000
_cell.angle_alpha   90.00
_cell.angle_beta   90.00
_cell.angle_gamma   90.00
#
_symmetry.space_group_name_H-M   'P 1'
#
loop_
_entity.id
_entity.type
_entity.pdbx_description
1 polymer ?
#
loop_
_entity_poly.entity_id
_entity_poly.type
_entity_poly.pdbx_seq_one_letter_code
_entity_poly.pdbx_strand_id
1 'polypeptide(L)'
;MRVLNGLQTWKTRRQLGGSKRYGSQLRLILQVYRCQQRPLATMPPLQSDSEIDSDLTNILSSAAMGLKFQHLPEEVLEVSKHCLLDFLGCTISGADEPLTRTLMEQAAAEGGPAQATVIGDGRRVNASQAALINGSASHALDYDDVHSRLHGHPTVPVAPAVLALAEAMPGGASGAEILTAFAAGVEVECRVGAYVGMPHYEKGFHNTATLGTFGAAAAAARMLQLSTEDCATALGIAGTSAAGLKSMFGTMCKPLHAGRAAQNGLVAAQLAARGFGSRRDVLEAPQGFVDAHAGSSDLPAALYGLGERFEVRATLFKYHAACYGTHAAIEAISALRARHPVLQVAGAECVISVTVTVQTPFLAVCDIPTPATGLEGKFSLRYCAALALTGEDTSAAESFSDARVGDPGLRALLERVTVVGSDALEKMEAEVAVTFTDGGDSPTATTVRASHDAGVPAADDELPAQWTKLARKFRALTEPALGAEGAETAIEAISTLERASAADVAALIRLLRRRPADSGSDRRRRGLVVMDGATGSQLFRHGVPRSETSWSADSLADPRHHEAVVKVHESYLEAGAKIITTANYAVQPTNYRRAYPPSSEGGELSWREQMTRHTTVAAHLALRARNGSLASAGARVFGCLPPLSESHRPDLAMKLREEEGVMFCVRSYAAIADALQAGGAIDGFLIETANTLDDVECALEAVAHRGLPIIVSVEGALRSPENLAPRPEMAPAVAERVLKLKRDYGIPIEAFGFNCAPPEVILESLEAVRAAGLDRRLREEGVALVAYANIVDHGDLGHDQGFDQGAVTRKLAQSGRQTRTRKDMVGAKYVEFCHRFLESGATYCGGCCECTPEQIRMLSTSVDRATAAGPVAGSVPQNDGSH
;
A
#
# COMPACT_ATOMS: atom_id res chain seq x y z
N MET A 1 -29.85 41.99 0.39
CA MET A 1 -30.65 43.15 0.89
C MET A 1 -30.09 43.91 2.10
N ARG A 2 -28.96 43.52 2.74
CA ARG A 2 -28.28 44.37 3.74
C ARG A 2 -27.15 45.27 3.19
N VAL A 3 -26.78 45.11 1.93
CA VAL A 3 -25.82 46.00 1.21
C VAL A 3 -26.52 47.23 0.61
N LEU A 4 -27.84 47.19 0.41
CA LEU A 4 -28.63 48.33 -0.10
C LEU A 4 -29.03 49.35 0.99
N ASN A 5 -29.01 48.97 2.28
CA ASN A 5 -29.28 49.91 3.38
C ASN A 5 -28.06 50.76 3.78
N GLY A 6 -26.84 50.41 3.36
CA GLY A 6 -25.63 51.22 3.61
C GLY A 6 -25.48 52.41 2.65
N LEU A 7 -26.11 52.35 1.48
CA LEU A 7 -26.02 53.39 0.44
C LEU A 7 -27.01 54.55 0.63
N GLN A 8 -28.06 54.37 1.45
CA GLN A 8 -28.99 55.45 1.79
C GLN A 8 -28.50 56.34 2.95
N THR A 9 -27.58 55.85 3.80
CA THR A 9 -26.92 56.65 4.85
C THR A 9 -25.74 57.49 4.36
N TRP A 10 -25.27 57.30 3.12
CA TRP A 10 -24.14 58.05 2.56
C TRP A 10 -24.54 59.43 1.98
N LYS A 11 -25.84 59.66 1.70
CA LYS A 11 -26.32 60.95 1.16
C LYS A 11 -26.45 62.08 2.19
N THR A 12 -26.27 61.82 3.49
CA THR A 12 -26.50 62.83 4.54
C THR A 12 -25.24 63.31 5.28
N ARG A 13 -24.04 62.82 4.93
CA ARG A 13 -22.76 63.30 5.53
C ARG A 13 -21.79 63.88 4.51
N ARG A 14 -22.34 64.68 3.58
CA ARG A 14 -21.57 65.54 2.66
C ARG A 14 -21.68 67.02 3.04
N GLN A 15 -21.58 67.31 4.34
CA GLN A 15 -21.23 68.64 4.84
C GLN A 15 -20.13 68.46 5.88
N LEU A 16 -19.08 69.27 5.76
CA LEU A 16 -17.80 69.25 6.47
C LEU A 16 -16.72 68.40 5.77
N GLY A 17 -15.77 69.13 5.17
CA GLY A 17 -14.82 68.65 4.19
C GLY A 17 -13.47 68.15 4.73
N GLY A 18 -12.61 67.81 3.76
CA GLY A 18 -11.21 67.36 3.92
C GLY A 18 -11.07 65.85 3.64
N SER A 19 -10.14 65.33 2.85
CA SER A 19 -9.07 65.88 2.01
C SER A 19 -8.69 64.83 0.94
N LYS A 20 -7.89 65.24 -0.05
CA LYS A 20 -7.52 64.51 -1.28
C LYS A 20 -6.71 63.22 -1.03
N ARG A 21 -7.28 62.03 -1.30
CA ARG A 21 -6.51 60.79 -1.57
C ARG A 21 -7.31 59.64 -2.22
N TYR A 22 -8.08 59.90 -3.28
CA TYR A 22 -8.75 58.82 -4.06
C TYR A 22 -8.93 59.22 -5.54
N GLY A 23 -7.82 59.57 -6.21
CA GLY A 23 -7.83 60.02 -7.61
C GLY A 23 -6.89 59.28 -8.56
N SER A 24 -6.02 58.40 -8.04
CA SER A 24 -4.99 57.70 -8.83
C SER A 24 -5.33 56.24 -9.16
N GLN A 25 -6.18 55.55 -8.39
CA GLN A 25 -6.54 54.15 -8.65
C GLN A 25 -7.61 53.94 -9.73
N LEU A 26 -8.44 54.95 -10.04
CA LEU A 26 -9.47 54.81 -11.08
C LEU A 26 -8.96 54.97 -12.53
N ARG A 27 -7.78 55.55 -12.76
CA ARG A 27 -7.22 55.71 -14.12
C ARG A 27 -6.54 54.44 -14.63
N LEU A 28 -6.01 53.60 -13.73
CA LEU A 28 -5.35 52.34 -14.11
C LEU A 28 -6.37 51.29 -14.58
N ILE A 29 -7.55 51.25 -13.97
CA ILE A 29 -8.65 50.32 -14.32
C ILE A 29 -9.23 50.62 -15.72
N LEU A 30 -9.28 51.88 -16.14
CA LEU A 30 -9.82 52.25 -17.46
C LEU A 30 -8.80 52.12 -18.60
N GLN A 31 -7.50 52.04 -18.30
CA GLN A 31 -6.44 51.91 -19.30
C GLN A 31 -6.16 50.45 -19.69
N VAL A 32 -6.39 49.51 -18.77
CA VAL A 32 -6.35 48.06 -19.04
C VAL A 32 -7.54 47.63 -19.92
N TYR A 33 -8.70 48.25 -19.77
CA TYR A 33 -9.92 47.91 -20.53
C TYR A 33 -9.86 48.22 -22.04
N ARG A 34 -8.85 48.96 -22.53
CA ARG A 34 -8.74 49.36 -23.95
C ARG A 34 -7.67 48.63 -24.75
N CYS A 35 -6.89 47.72 -24.17
CA CYS A 35 -5.74 47.09 -24.85
C CYS A 35 -5.92 45.61 -25.26
N GLN A 36 -7.07 44.98 -25.02
CA GLN A 36 -7.30 43.56 -25.36
C GLN A 36 -8.48 43.35 -26.32
N GLN A 37 -8.42 43.96 -27.51
CA GLN A 37 -9.23 43.51 -28.64
C GLN A 37 -8.36 42.69 -29.61
N ARG A 38 -8.30 41.38 -29.38
CA ARG A 38 -8.07 40.38 -30.44
C ARG A 38 -9.26 39.42 -30.44
N PRO A 39 -9.81 39.06 -31.61
CA PRO A 39 -11.05 38.30 -31.67
C PRO A 39 -10.79 36.83 -31.32
N LEU A 40 -11.30 36.37 -30.18
CA LEU A 40 -11.54 34.96 -29.90
C LEU A 40 -12.86 34.54 -30.56
N ALA A 41 -12.91 33.29 -31.04
CA ALA A 41 -14.05 32.73 -31.76
C ALA A 41 -15.37 32.95 -30.99
N THR A 42 -16.37 33.46 -31.69
CA THR A 42 -17.68 33.84 -31.16
C THR A 42 -18.41 32.66 -30.52
N MET A 43 -18.61 32.72 -29.21
CA MET A 43 -19.70 32.00 -28.54
C MET A 43 -21.05 32.59 -28.99
N PRO A 44 -22.13 31.79 -29.01
CA PRO A 44 -23.47 32.29 -29.32
C PRO A 44 -23.91 33.37 -28.30
N PRO A 45 -24.82 34.28 -28.69
CA PRO A 45 -25.23 35.40 -27.83
C PRO A 45 -25.88 34.89 -26.55
N LEU A 46 -25.40 35.39 -25.41
CA LEU A 46 -25.94 35.13 -24.07
C LEU A 46 -27.41 35.56 -24.01
N GLN A 47 -28.27 34.64 -23.57
CA GLN A 47 -29.68 34.91 -23.29
C GLN A 47 -29.85 35.70 -21.97
N SER A 48 -31.03 36.24 -21.73
CA SER A 48 -31.33 37.23 -20.69
C SER A 48 -31.04 36.77 -19.25
N ASP A 49 -30.72 37.72 -18.37
CA ASP A 49 -30.37 37.54 -16.95
C ASP A 49 -31.30 36.63 -16.12
N SER A 50 -32.57 36.43 -16.53
CA SER A 50 -33.51 35.52 -15.84
C SER A 50 -33.36 34.04 -16.20
N GLU A 51 -32.73 33.69 -17.34
CA GLU A 51 -32.42 32.29 -17.71
C GLU A 51 -31.10 31.81 -17.09
N ILE A 52 -30.19 32.75 -16.76
CA ILE A 52 -28.90 32.45 -16.11
C ILE A 52 -29.08 31.98 -14.66
N ASP A 53 -30.12 32.48 -13.96
CA ASP A 53 -30.43 32.12 -12.57
C ASP A 53 -30.87 30.65 -12.37
N SER A 54 -31.23 29.94 -13.45
CA SER A 54 -31.84 28.59 -13.40
C SER A 54 -31.06 27.48 -14.14
N ASP A 55 -29.80 27.70 -14.51
CA ASP A 55 -29.05 26.76 -15.36
C ASP A 55 -27.66 26.38 -14.83
N LEU A 56 -27.41 26.56 -13.52
CA LEU A 56 -26.12 26.25 -12.90
C LEU A 56 -25.67 24.81 -13.17
N THR A 57 -26.58 23.83 -13.05
CA THR A 57 -26.22 22.41 -13.25
C THR A 57 -25.68 22.18 -14.67
N ASN A 58 -26.32 22.77 -15.70
CA ASN A 58 -25.84 22.66 -17.08
C ASN A 58 -24.57 23.48 -17.36
N ILE A 59 -24.42 24.67 -16.74
CA ILE A 59 -23.20 25.49 -16.85
C ILE A 59 -21.99 24.71 -16.32
N LEU A 60 -22.10 24.12 -15.13
CA LEU A 60 -21.03 23.33 -14.52
C LEU A 60 -20.76 22.05 -15.32
N SER A 61 -21.82 21.38 -15.80
CA SER A 61 -21.69 20.21 -16.67
C SER A 61 -20.96 20.53 -17.97
N SER A 62 -21.28 21.68 -18.58
CA SER A 62 -20.64 22.17 -19.81
C SER A 62 -19.17 22.49 -19.59
N ALA A 63 -18.85 23.17 -18.48
CA ALA A 63 -17.48 23.49 -18.12
C ALA A 63 -16.64 22.22 -17.90
N ALA A 64 -17.18 21.24 -17.15
CA ALA A 64 -16.51 19.98 -16.87
C ALA A 64 -16.27 19.16 -18.15
N MET A 65 -17.29 18.98 -19.00
CA MET A 65 -17.17 18.16 -20.22
C MET A 65 -16.37 18.88 -21.33
N GLY A 66 -16.39 20.21 -21.36
CA GLY A 66 -15.62 21.03 -22.30
C GLY A 66 -14.12 21.13 -21.99
N LEU A 67 -13.71 20.75 -20.77
CA LEU A 67 -12.32 20.84 -20.33
C LEU A 67 -11.43 19.85 -21.09
N LYS A 68 -10.34 20.37 -21.68
CA LYS A 68 -9.32 19.58 -22.39
C LYS A 68 -7.99 19.70 -21.65
N PHE A 69 -7.21 18.62 -21.65
CA PHE A 69 -5.89 18.58 -21.01
C PHE A 69 -5.00 19.76 -21.41
N GLN A 70 -4.93 20.07 -22.72
CA GLN A 70 -4.13 21.17 -23.27
C GLN A 70 -4.56 22.58 -22.80
N HIS A 71 -5.72 22.72 -22.16
CA HIS A 71 -6.21 23.98 -21.61
C HIS A 71 -5.89 24.12 -20.11
N LEU A 72 -5.32 23.09 -19.48
CA LEU A 72 -4.88 23.17 -18.09
C LEU A 72 -3.54 23.93 -18.04
N PRO A 73 -3.48 25.06 -17.32
CA PRO A 73 -2.23 25.75 -17.06
C PRO A 73 -1.24 24.87 -16.30
N GLU A 74 0.05 25.17 -16.40
CA GLU A 74 1.12 24.39 -15.76
C GLU A 74 0.95 24.35 -14.24
N GLU A 75 0.64 25.48 -13.62
CA GLU A 75 0.40 25.59 -12.18
C GLU A 75 -0.81 24.77 -11.70
N VAL A 76 -1.79 24.54 -12.57
CA VAL A 76 -2.97 23.71 -12.30
C VAL A 76 -2.60 22.23 -12.36
N LEU A 77 -1.75 21.84 -13.31
CA LEU A 77 -1.21 20.48 -13.39
C LEU A 77 -0.32 20.15 -12.20
N GLU A 78 0.57 21.07 -11.82
CA GLU A 78 1.44 20.93 -10.65
C GLU A 78 0.63 20.74 -9.37
N VAL A 79 -0.34 21.63 -9.09
CA VAL A 79 -1.16 21.49 -7.87
C VAL A 79 -2.06 20.24 -7.93
N SER A 80 -2.51 19.82 -9.11
CA SER A 80 -3.22 18.53 -9.24
C SER A 80 -2.34 17.33 -8.86
N LYS A 81 -1.06 17.34 -9.25
CA LYS A 81 -0.07 16.33 -8.81
C LYS A 81 0.19 16.42 -7.30
N HIS A 82 0.21 17.63 -6.74
CA HIS A 82 0.33 17.85 -5.30
C HIS A 82 -0.85 17.20 -4.52
N CYS A 83 -2.08 17.44 -4.97
CA CYS A 83 -3.31 16.81 -4.45
C CYS A 83 -3.22 15.29 -4.49
N LEU A 84 -2.86 14.73 -5.64
CA LEU A 84 -2.77 13.27 -5.80
C LEU A 84 -1.66 12.65 -4.93
N LEU A 85 -0.50 13.31 -4.81
CA LEU A 85 0.57 12.86 -3.92
C LEU A 85 0.09 12.83 -2.46
N ASP A 86 -0.54 13.93 -2.00
CA ASP A 86 -1.07 14.04 -0.65
C ASP A 86 -2.14 12.97 -0.34
N PHE A 87 -3.09 12.81 -1.27
CA PHE A 87 -4.15 11.80 -1.20
C PHE A 87 -3.58 10.39 -1.13
N LEU A 88 -2.64 10.03 -2.00
CA LEU A 88 -2.03 8.70 -2.00
C LEU A 88 -1.29 8.41 -0.70
N GLY A 89 -0.55 9.41 -0.19
CA GLY A 89 0.12 9.30 1.10
C GLY A 89 -0.85 9.00 2.25
N CYS A 90 -1.93 9.77 2.34
CA CYS A 90 -2.96 9.57 3.35
C CYS A 90 -3.69 8.24 3.18
N THR A 91 -3.99 7.83 1.95
CA THR A 91 -4.69 6.57 1.64
C THR A 91 -3.87 5.36 2.09
N ILE A 92 -2.57 5.33 1.77
CA ILE A 92 -1.68 4.23 2.14
C ILE A 92 -1.53 4.15 3.66
N SER A 93 -1.35 5.29 4.33
CA SER A 93 -1.24 5.33 5.79
C SER A 93 -2.54 4.91 6.49
N GLY A 94 -3.70 5.28 5.93
CA GLY A 94 -5.03 4.90 6.40
C GLY A 94 -5.50 3.50 5.99
N ALA A 95 -4.70 2.73 5.25
CA ALA A 95 -5.10 1.42 4.74
C ALA A 95 -5.36 0.38 5.86
N ASP A 96 -4.69 0.53 7.00
CA ASP A 96 -4.80 -0.36 8.16
C ASP A 96 -5.82 0.08 9.21
N GLU A 97 -6.47 1.23 9.01
CA GLU A 97 -7.44 1.74 9.96
C GLU A 97 -8.63 0.78 10.11
N PRO A 98 -9.22 0.64 11.32
CA PRO A 98 -10.31 -0.32 11.55
C PRO A 98 -11.49 -0.14 10.60
N LEU A 99 -11.78 1.11 10.19
CA LEU A 99 -12.81 1.42 9.22
C LEU A 99 -12.52 0.79 7.85
N THR A 100 -11.26 0.86 7.40
CA THR A 100 -10.82 0.36 6.10
C THR A 100 -10.89 -1.16 6.10
N ARG A 101 -10.45 -1.81 7.17
CA ARG A 101 -10.58 -3.27 7.36
C ARG A 101 -12.04 -3.73 7.34
N THR A 102 -12.92 -3.02 8.05
CA THR A 102 -14.36 -3.32 8.07
C THR A 102 -14.98 -3.22 6.68
N LEU A 103 -14.64 -2.16 5.92
CA LEU A 103 -15.13 -2.00 4.55
C LEU A 103 -14.55 -3.06 3.59
N MET A 104 -13.30 -3.50 3.81
CA MET A 104 -12.69 -4.60 3.05
C MET A 104 -13.38 -5.94 3.32
N GLU A 105 -13.71 -6.25 4.57
CA GLU A 105 -14.48 -7.44 4.95
C GLU A 105 -15.87 -7.41 4.32
N GLN A 106 -16.53 -6.25 4.34
CA GLN A 106 -17.82 -6.06 3.68
C GLN A 106 -17.70 -6.29 2.16
N ALA A 107 -16.71 -5.68 1.50
CA ALA A 107 -16.50 -5.86 0.06
C ALA A 107 -16.21 -7.32 -0.31
N ALA A 108 -15.46 -8.04 0.53
CA ALA A 108 -15.23 -9.47 0.36
C ALA A 108 -16.52 -10.30 0.50
N ALA A 109 -17.39 -9.94 1.43
CA ALA A 109 -18.68 -10.61 1.62
C ALA A 109 -19.68 -10.33 0.48
N GLU A 110 -19.69 -9.10 -0.07
CA GLU A 110 -20.50 -8.72 -1.23
C GLU A 110 -20.00 -9.35 -2.53
N GLY A 111 -18.68 -9.55 -2.66
CA GLY A 111 -18.04 -10.03 -3.88
C GLY A 111 -18.09 -9.01 -5.03
N GLY A 112 -17.76 -9.48 -6.23
CA GLY A 112 -17.76 -8.67 -7.45
C GLY A 112 -16.51 -8.90 -8.32
N PRO A 113 -16.50 -8.36 -9.55
CA PRO A 113 -15.34 -8.48 -10.43
C PRO A 113 -14.14 -7.68 -9.90
N ALA A 114 -12.94 -8.23 -10.03
CA ALA A 114 -11.69 -7.56 -9.67
C ALA A 114 -11.32 -6.49 -10.70
N GLN A 115 -11.85 -5.28 -10.56
CA GLN A 115 -11.73 -4.17 -11.52
C GLN A 115 -10.73 -3.10 -11.09
N ALA A 116 -10.66 -2.78 -9.79
CA ALA A 116 -9.84 -1.68 -9.29
C ALA A 116 -9.14 -2.06 -7.98
N THR A 117 -7.97 -1.47 -7.76
CA THR A 117 -7.11 -1.78 -6.62
C THR A 117 -7.53 -1.01 -5.37
N VAL A 118 -7.51 -1.68 -4.22
CA VAL A 118 -7.55 -1.03 -2.91
C VAL A 118 -6.13 -0.60 -2.57
N ILE A 119 -5.88 0.71 -2.60
CA ILE A 119 -4.57 1.33 -2.43
C ILE A 119 -4.06 1.06 -1.01
N GLY A 120 -2.78 0.73 -0.87
CA GLY A 120 -2.19 0.34 0.42
C GLY A 120 -2.54 -1.08 0.90
N ASP A 121 -3.43 -1.81 0.22
CA ASP A 121 -3.72 -3.23 0.50
C ASP A 121 -3.32 -4.14 -0.67
N GLY A 122 -3.66 -3.74 -1.90
CA GLY A 122 -3.32 -4.45 -3.14
C GLY A 122 -4.37 -5.44 -3.62
N ARG A 123 -5.37 -5.82 -2.81
CA ARG A 123 -6.51 -6.58 -3.31
C ARG A 123 -7.30 -5.76 -4.32
N ARG A 124 -7.90 -6.45 -5.29
CA ARG A 124 -8.76 -5.84 -6.29
C ARG A 124 -10.22 -6.20 -6.03
N VAL A 125 -11.08 -5.20 -6.09
CA VAL A 125 -12.54 -5.30 -5.90
C VAL A 125 -13.24 -4.61 -7.07
N ASN A 126 -14.57 -4.54 -7.06
CA ASN A 126 -15.28 -3.80 -8.11
C ASN A 126 -14.97 -2.29 -7.99
N ALA A 127 -15.11 -1.54 -9.08
CA ALA A 127 -14.70 -0.12 -9.10
C ALA A 127 -15.41 0.74 -8.03
N SER A 128 -16.69 0.47 -7.78
CA SER A 128 -17.48 1.20 -6.78
C SER A 128 -17.05 0.91 -5.34
N GLN A 129 -16.64 -0.33 -5.05
CA GLN A 129 -16.08 -0.74 -3.76
C GLN A 129 -14.69 -0.13 -3.56
N ALA A 130 -13.84 -0.13 -4.60
CA ALA A 130 -12.52 0.48 -4.52
C ALA A 130 -12.62 2.00 -4.26
N ALA A 131 -13.55 2.70 -4.94
CA ALA A 131 -13.80 4.12 -4.70
C ALA A 131 -14.24 4.39 -3.24
N LEU A 132 -15.16 3.57 -2.71
CA LEU A 132 -15.61 3.63 -1.31
C LEU A 132 -14.45 3.46 -0.33
N ILE A 133 -13.65 2.42 -0.52
CA ILE A 133 -12.61 2.04 0.43
C ILE A 133 -11.44 3.02 0.37
N ASN A 134 -10.94 3.35 -0.82
CA ASN A 134 -9.83 4.29 -0.99
C ASN A 134 -10.21 5.69 -0.53
N GLY A 135 -11.43 6.16 -0.80
CA GLY A 135 -11.92 7.45 -0.31
C GLY A 135 -12.15 7.49 1.20
N SER A 136 -12.47 6.36 1.82
CA SER A 136 -12.58 6.28 3.28
C SER A 136 -11.21 6.23 3.95
N ALA A 137 -10.27 5.46 3.39
CA ALA A 137 -8.91 5.33 3.90
C ALA A 137 -8.14 6.66 3.80
N SER A 138 -8.27 7.40 2.70
CA SER A 138 -7.62 8.70 2.50
C SER A 138 -8.03 9.76 3.53
N HIS A 139 -9.27 9.67 4.04
CA HIS A 139 -9.83 10.61 5.01
C HIS A 139 -9.76 10.09 6.46
N ALA A 140 -9.19 8.90 6.70
CA ALA A 140 -9.21 8.22 8.00
C ALA A 140 -8.41 8.97 9.07
N LEU A 141 -7.28 9.56 8.68
CA LEU A 141 -6.37 10.27 9.58
C LEU A 141 -6.70 11.76 9.73
N ASP A 142 -7.68 12.26 8.99
CA ASP A 142 -8.01 13.69 8.86
C ASP A 142 -6.75 14.53 8.53
N TYR A 143 -5.91 14.00 7.63
CA TYR A 143 -4.63 14.58 7.26
C TYR A 143 -4.57 15.02 5.80
N ASP A 144 -5.64 14.80 5.06
CA ASP A 144 -5.87 15.21 3.68
C ASP A 144 -6.08 16.72 3.51
N ASP A 145 -5.95 17.17 2.26
CA ASP A 145 -6.12 18.56 1.85
C ASP A 145 -7.48 19.18 2.17
N VAL A 146 -7.54 20.51 2.11
CA VAL A 146 -8.73 21.30 2.40
C VAL A 146 -8.93 22.41 1.36
N HIS A 147 -10.17 22.83 1.18
CA HIS A 147 -10.51 23.92 0.27
C HIS A 147 -11.52 24.89 0.87
N SER A 148 -11.20 26.18 0.84
CA SER A 148 -11.98 27.23 1.53
C SER A 148 -13.37 27.45 0.94
N ARG A 149 -13.53 27.35 -0.39
CA ARG A 149 -14.85 27.54 -1.05
C ARG A 149 -15.77 26.33 -0.86
N LEU A 150 -15.18 25.13 -0.81
CA LEU A 150 -15.92 23.90 -0.48
C LEU A 150 -16.27 23.87 1.01
N HIS A 151 -15.43 24.48 1.85
CA HIS A 151 -15.41 24.29 3.30
C HIS A 151 -15.34 22.80 3.68
N GLY A 152 -14.43 22.09 3.01
CA GLY A 152 -14.27 20.64 3.12
C GLY A 152 -12.99 20.15 2.44
N HIS A 153 -12.99 18.88 2.08
CA HIS A 153 -11.84 18.13 1.59
C HIS A 153 -12.07 17.74 0.12
N PRO A 154 -11.45 18.41 -0.86
CA PRO A 154 -11.80 18.26 -2.26
C PRO A 154 -11.28 16.97 -2.90
N THR A 155 -10.08 16.51 -2.51
CA THR A 155 -9.44 15.41 -3.25
C THR A 155 -10.01 14.05 -2.91
N VAL A 156 -10.37 13.83 -1.63
CA VAL A 156 -10.80 12.54 -1.10
C VAL A 156 -12.12 11.97 -1.66
N PRO A 157 -13.09 12.75 -2.16
CA PRO A 157 -14.19 12.21 -2.95
C PRO A 157 -13.84 12.01 -4.44
N VAL A 158 -13.03 12.89 -5.04
CA VAL A 158 -12.81 12.92 -6.50
C VAL A 158 -11.75 11.90 -6.95
N ALA A 159 -10.55 11.93 -6.36
CA ALA A 159 -9.43 11.09 -6.76
C ALA A 159 -9.73 9.57 -6.74
N PRO A 160 -10.35 8.99 -5.69
CA PRO A 160 -10.61 7.55 -5.68
C PRO A 160 -11.64 7.11 -6.72
N ALA A 161 -12.62 7.96 -7.06
CA ALA A 161 -13.56 7.69 -8.14
C ALA A 161 -12.85 7.67 -9.51
N VAL A 162 -11.97 8.64 -9.76
CA VAL A 162 -11.18 8.72 -10.99
C VAL A 162 -10.24 7.53 -11.13
N LEU A 163 -9.46 7.20 -10.09
CA LEU A 163 -8.48 6.11 -10.13
C LEU A 163 -9.15 4.73 -10.25
N ALA A 164 -10.23 4.50 -9.51
CA ALA A 164 -10.96 3.23 -9.61
C ALA A 164 -11.58 3.03 -10.99
N LEU A 165 -12.11 4.10 -11.60
CA LEU A 165 -12.65 4.05 -12.95
C LEU A 165 -11.54 3.89 -14.00
N ALA A 166 -10.42 4.59 -13.84
CA ALA A 166 -9.25 4.48 -14.71
C ALA A 166 -8.73 3.04 -14.81
N GLU A 167 -8.61 2.32 -13.69
CA GLU A 167 -8.23 0.90 -13.71
C GLU A 167 -9.30 -0.02 -14.31
N ALA A 168 -10.57 0.30 -14.09
CA ALA A 168 -11.69 -0.52 -14.56
C ALA A 168 -11.95 -0.39 -16.07
N MET A 169 -11.47 0.69 -16.69
CA MET A 169 -11.63 0.94 -18.12
C MET A 169 -10.81 -0.04 -18.97
N PRO A 170 -11.35 -0.55 -20.10
CA PRO A 170 -10.58 -1.34 -21.04
C PRO A 170 -9.36 -0.55 -21.56
N GLY A 171 -8.15 -1.08 -21.35
CA GLY A 171 -6.90 -0.42 -21.74
C GLY A 171 -6.34 0.58 -20.72
N GLY A 172 -7.06 0.83 -19.62
CA GLY A 172 -6.68 1.81 -18.61
C GLY A 172 -6.91 3.26 -19.06
N ALA A 173 -6.41 4.22 -18.27
CA ALA A 173 -6.42 5.64 -18.62
C ALA A 173 -5.03 6.26 -18.45
N SER A 174 -4.68 7.20 -19.31
CA SER A 174 -3.45 7.98 -19.23
C SER A 174 -3.49 8.98 -18.07
N GLY A 175 -2.31 9.43 -17.63
CA GLY A 175 -2.24 10.44 -16.58
C GLY A 175 -2.84 11.79 -17.00
N ALA A 176 -2.79 12.14 -18.30
CA ALA A 176 -3.47 13.31 -18.85
C ALA A 176 -5.00 13.24 -18.70
N GLU A 177 -5.61 12.06 -18.91
CA GLU A 177 -7.04 11.85 -18.72
C GLU A 177 -7.42 11.94 -17.23
N ILE A 178 -6.60 11.34 -16.35
CA ILE A 178 -6.79 11.39 -14.89
C ILE A 178 -6.73 12.84 -14.39
N LEU A 179 -5.69 13.61 -14.76
CA LEU A 179 -5.53 14.99 -14.33
C LEU A 179 -6.67 15.88 -14.86
N THR A 180 -7.13 15.65 -16.08
CA THR A 180 -8.27 16.40 -16.66
C THR A 180 -9.57 16.12 -15.91
N ALA A 181 -9.86 14.85 -15.63
CA ALA A 181 -11.05 14.46 -14.89
C ALA A 181 -11.01 14.94 -13.43
N PHE A 182 -9.84 14.83 -12.79
CA PHE A 182 -9.63 15.31 -11.43
C PHE A 182 -9.87 16.82 -11.32
N ALA A 183 -9.26 17.63 -12.20
CA ALA A 183 -9.46 19.08 -12.22
C ALA A 183 -10.93 19.44 -12.47
N ALA A 184 -11.63 18.72 -13.37
CA ALA A 184 -13.06 18.94 -13.61
C ALA A 184 -13.93 18.63 -12.38
N GLY A 185 -13.63 17.57 -11.64
CA GLY A 185 -14.36 17.20 -10.42
C GLY A 185 -14.19 18.22 -9.30
N VAL A 186 -12.94 18.61 -9.02
CA VAL A 186 -12.61 19.61 -8.00
C VAL A 186 -13.22 20.97 -8.35
N GLU A 187 -13.19 21.35 -9.63
CA GLU A 187 -13.89 22.55 -10.10
C GLU A 187 -15.38 22.48 -9.74
N VAL A 188 -16.08 21.40 -10.10
CA VAL A 188 -17.52 21.29 -9.87
C VAL A 188 -17.88 21.32 -8.38
N GLU A 189 -17.27 20.50 -7.53
CA GLU A 189 -17.64 20.48 -6.10
C GLU A 189 -17.36 21.81 -5.38
N CYS A 190 -16.26 22.50 -5.73
CA CYS A 190 -15.91 23.78 -5.13
C CYS A 190 -16.88 24.89 -5.57
N ARG A 191 -17.33 24.85 -6.82
CA ARG A 191 -18.34 25.76 -7.37
C ARG A 191 -19.71 25.52 -6.75
N VAL A 192 -20.08 24.24 -6.58
CA VAL A 192 -21.28 23.85 -5.82
C VAL A 192 -21.16 24.31 -4.37
N GLY A 193 -19.99 24.19 -3.74
CA GLY A 193 -19.71 24.74 -2.40
C GLY A 193 -19.92 26.23 -2.29
N ALA A 194 -19.44 27.00 -3.27
CA ALA A 194 -19.68 28.43 -3.34
C ALA A 194 -21.17 28.76 -3.53
N TYR A 195 -21.90 27.97 -4.32
CA TYR A 195 -23.35 28.13 -4.52
C TYR A 195 -24.16 27.85 -3.24
N VAL A 196 -23.82 26.76 -2.56
CA VAL A 196 -24.52 26.26 -1.36
C VAL A 196 -24.19 27.11 -0.13
N GLY A 197 -22.94 27.55 0.02
CA GLY A 197 -22.50 28.44 1.08
C GLY A 197 -22.48 27.84 2.50
N MET A 198 -22.10 28.68 3.47
CA MET A 198 -21.95 28.29 4.88
C MET A 198 -23.22 27.81 5.59
N PRO A 199 -24.45 28.31 5.30
CA PRO A 199 -25.65 27.89 6.01
C PRO A 199 -25.89 26.37 5.98
N HIS A 200 -25.52 25.69 4.89
CA HIS A 200 -25.58 24.23 4.78
C HIS A 200 -24.69 23.52 5.81
N TYR A 201 -23.44 23.98 5.94
CA TYR A 201 -22.49 23.43 6.90
C TYR A 201 -22.91 23.72 8.35
N GLU A 202 -23.40 24.95 8.61
CA GLU A 202 -23.91 25.38 9.91
C GLU A 202 -25.17 24.62 10.32
N LYS A 203 -26.01 24.23 9.35
CA LYS A 203 -27.19 23.39 9.58
C LYS A 203 -26.83 21.98 10.07
N GLY A 204 -25.61 21.52 9.80
CA GLY A 204 -25.09 20.24 10.28
C GLY A 204 -24.74 19.25 9.17
N PHE A 205 -24.70 19.67 7.91
CA PHE A 205 -24.23 18.82 6.83
C PHE A 205 -22.71 18.79 6.72
N HIS A 206 -22.17 17.66 6.27
CA HIS A 206 -20.75 17.50 5.99
C HIS A 206 -20.46 17.74 4.50
N ASN A 207 -19.88 18.90 4.16
CA ASN A 207 -19.66 19.33 2.78
C ASN A 207 -18.85 18.33 1.93
N THR A 208 -17.82 17.69 2.48
CA THR A 208 -17.07 16.65 1.77
C THR A 208 -17.96 15.49 1.32
N ALA A 209 -18.97 15.14 2.11
CA ALA A 209 -19.92 14.08 1.78
C ALA A 209 -20.90 14.55 0.72
N THR A 210 -21.59 15.65 1.01
CA THR A 210 -22.73 16.11 0.22
C THR A 210 -22.26 16.70 -1.10
N LEU A 211 -21.32 17.64 -1.04
CA LEU A 211 -20.87 18.41 -2.20
C LEU A 211 -19.82 17.63 -3.02
N GLY A 212 -18.97 16.86 -2.34
CA GLY A 212 -17.99 15.97 -2.99
C GLY A 212 -18.63 14.89 -3.85
N THR A 213 -19.87 14.48 -3.56
CA THR A 213 -20.62 13.54 -4.41
C THR A 213 -20.82 14.09 -5.83
N PHE A 214 -21.03 15.42 -5.97
CA PHE A 214 -21.15 16.07 -7.28
C PHE A 214 -19.80 16.17 -8.00
N GLY A 215 -18.71 16.44 -7.27
CA GLY A 215 -17.35 16.46 -7.85
C GLY A 215 -16.95 15.08 -8.39
N ALA A 216 -17.16 14.03 -7.60
CA ALA A 216 -16.93 12.65 -8.01
C ALA A 216 -17.77 12.25 -9.25
N ALA A 217 -19.03 12.69 -9.32
CA ALA A 217 -19.89 12.44 -10.47
C ALA A 217 -19.40 13.16 -11.74
N ALA A 218 -19.02 14.45 -11.63
CA ALA A 218 -18.48 15.21 -12.75
C ALA A 218 -17.16 14.63 -13.27
N ALA A 219 -16.26 14.23 -12.36
CA ALA A 219 -14.99 13.60 -12.73
C ALA A 219 -15.20 12.23 -13.42
N ALA A 220 -16.07 11.39 -12.87
CA ALA A 220 -16.41 10.10 -13.48
C ALA A 220 -17.11 10.28 -14.84
N ALA A 221 -18.01 11.27 -14.98
CA ALA A 221 -18.60 11.63 -16.27
C ALA A 221 -17.54 12.08 -17.27
N ARG A 222 -16.52 12.83 -16.82
CA ARG A 222 -15.42 13.28 -17.68
C ARG A 222 -14.54 12.14 -18.16
N MET A 223 -14.26 11.16 -17.30
CA MET A 223 -13.55 9.91 -17.64
C MET A 223 -14.34 9.07 -18.64
N LEU A 224 -15.66 8.96 -18.47
CA LEU A 224 -16.56 8.25 -19.38
C LEU A 224 -16.86 9.02 -20.68
N GLN A 225 -16.34 10.25 -20.82
CA GLN A 225 -16.55 11.14 -21.97
C GLN A 225 -18.05 11.36 -22.26
N LEU A 226 -18.84 11.57 -21.22
CA LEU A 226 -20.27 11.81 -21.35
C LEU A 226 -20.58 13.14 -22.05
N SER A 227 -21.79 13.25 -22.61
CA SER A 227 -22.30 14.53 -23.09
C SER A 227 -22.56 15.49 -21.91
N THR A 228 -22.64 16.80 -22.18
CA THR A 228 -23.08 17.79 -21.17
C THR A 228 -24.42 17.38 -20.53
N GLU A 229 -25.37 16.91 -21.33
CA GLU A 229 -26.69 16.51 -20.84
C GLU A 229 -26.64 15.26 -19.94
N ASP A 230 -25.80 14.30 -20.29
CA ASP A 230 -25.61 13.07 -19.50
C ASP A 230 -24.82 13.37 -18.22
N CYS A 231 -23.88 14.33 -18.26
CA CYS A 231 -23.21 14.84 -17.07
C CYS A 231 -24.21 15.53 -16.13
N ALA A 232 -25.07 16.40 -16.64
CA ALA A 232 -26.14 17.03 -15.85
C ALA A 232 -27.09 15.98 -15.25
N THR A 233 -27.39 14.93 -16.02
CA THR A 233 -28.17 13.77 -15.54
C THR A 233 -27.43 13.02 -14.43
N ALA A 234 -26.12 12.80 -14.56
CA ALA A 234 -25.29 12.19 -13.54
C ALA A 234 -25.27 13.03 -12.25
N LEU A 235 -25.16 14.36 -12.35
CA LEU A 235 -25.30 15.27 -11.21
C LEU A 235 -26.68 15.13 -10.56
N GLY A 236 -27.74 15.00 -11.36
CA GLY A 236 -29.10 14.69 -10.88
C GLY A 236 -29.20 13.41 -10.06
N ILE A 237 -28.61 12.32 -10.55
CA ILE A 237 -28.57 11.03 -9.83
C ILE A 237 -27.74 11.17 -8.54
N ALA A 238 -26.57 11.81 -8.64
CA ALA A 238 -25.69 12.08 -7.51
C ALA A 238 -26.41 12.82 -6.38
N GLY A 239 -27.19 13.85 -6.69
CA GLY A 239 -27.96 14.64 -5.73
C GLY A 239 -28.97 13.82 -4.90
N THR A 240 -29.43 12.67 -5.40
CA THR A 240 -30.32 11.75 -4.64
C THR A 240 -29.60 11.02 -3.51
N SER A 241 -28.27 10.96 -3.57
CA SER A 241 -27.41 10.20 -2.65
C SER A 241 -26.38 11.07 -1.92
N ALA A 242 -26.37 12.38 -2.18
CA ALA A 242 -25.49 13.36 -1.57
C ALA A 242 -25.88 13.58 -0.09
N ALA A 243 -25.28 12.80 0.82
CA ALA A 243 -25.64 12.79 2.23
C ALA A 243 -24.41 12.70 3.16
N GLY A 244 -24.52 13.31 4.34
CA GLY A 244 -23.54 13.18 5.42
C GLY A 244 -23.78 14.20 6.53
N LEU A 245 -23.72 13.75 7.79
CA LEU A 245 -24.04 14.57 8.96
C LEU A 245 -22.77 14.91 9.74
N LYS A 246 -22.56 16.18 10.02
CA LYS A 246 -21.43 16.69 10.82
C LYS A 246 -21.45 16.14 12.25
N SER A 247 -22.61 15.76 12.79
CA SER A 247 -22.72 15.11 14.12
C SER A 247 -21.95 13.80 14.23
N MET A 248 -21.47 13.23 13.12
CA MET A 248 -20.66 12.01 13.08
C MET A 248 -19.15 12.26 13.19
N PHE A 249 -18.71 13.52 13.30
CA PHE A 249 -17.29 13.84 13.48
C PHE A 249 -16.75 13.20 14.76
N GLY A 250 -15.52 12.70 14.72
CA GLY A 250 -14.93 11.91 15.82
C GLY A 250 -15.30 10.42 15.80
N THR A 251 -16.02 9.96 14.77
CA THR A 251 -16.32 8.53 14.56
C THR A 251 -15.81 8.07 13.18
N MET A 252 -15.80 6.76 12.94
CA MET A 252 -15.47 6.17 11.62
C MET A 252 -16.45 6.61 10.51
N CYS A 253 -17.60 7.21 10.84
CA CYS A 253 -18.53 7.71 9.84
C CYS A 253 -18.04 8.98 9.14
N LYS A 254 -17.15 9.79 9.75
CA LYS A 254 -16.55 10.96 9.06
C LYS A 254 -15.75 10.54 7.82
N PRO A 255 -14.77 9.61 7.90
CA PRO A 255 -14.08 9.09 6.71
C PRO A 255 -15.01 8.33 5.76
N LEU A 256 -15.98 7.56 6.29
CA LEU A 256 -16.98 6.88 5.45
C LEU A 256 -17.72 7.85 4.53
N HIS A 257 -17.97 9.08 4.97
CA HIS A 257 -18.61 10.10 4.14
C HIS A 257 -17.84 10.40 2.84
N ALA A 258 -16.49 10.50 2.91
CA ALA A 258 -15.66 10.75 1.73
C ALA A 258 -15.71 9.56 0.75
N GLY A 259 -15.59 8.33 1.28
CA GLY A 259 -15.74 7.13 0.48
C GLY A 259 -17.13 6.99 -0.16
N ARG A 260 -18.20 7.28 0.58
CA ARG A 260 -19.56 7.25 0.04
C ARG A 260 -19.76 8.30 -1.03
N ALA A 261 -19.22 9.50 -0.88
CA ALA A 261 -19.26 10.52 -1.92
C ALA A 261 -18.58 10.04 -3.21
N ALA A 262 -17.39 9.45 -3.11
CA ALA A 262 -16.67 8.87 -4.23
C ALA A 262 -17.46 7.76 -4.94
N GLN A 263 -17.98 6.80 -4.17
CA GLN A 263 -18.79 5.70 -4.69
C GLN A 263 -20.06 6.19 -5.37
N ASN A 264 -20.81 7.08 -4.71
CA ASN A 264 -22.08 7.61 -5.19
C ASN A 264 -21.90 8.36 -6.51
N GLY A 265 -20.87 9.22 -6.60
CA GLY A 265 -20.58 9.95 -7.83
C GLY A 265 -20.19 9.04 -8.99
N LEU A 266 -19.31 8.05 -8.74
CA LEU A 266 -18.92 7.06 -9.74
C LEU A 266 -20.13 6.27 -10.26
N VAL A 267 -20.99 5.78 -9.35
CA VAL A 267 -22.21 5.04 -9.72
C VAL A 267 -23.18 5.93 -10.49
N ALA A 268 -23.34 7.19 -10.09
CA ALA A 268 -24.23 8.14 -10.77
C ALA A 268 -23.81 8.35 -12.24
N ALA A 269 -22.53 8.57 -12.51
CA ALA A 269 -22.02 8.71 -13.87
C ALA A 269 -22.18 7.41 -14.69
N GLN A 270 -21.92 6.25 -14.07
CA GLN A 270 -22.13 4.95 -14.71
C GLN A 270 -23.59 4.67 -15.06
N LEU A 271 -24.54 5.10 -14.22
CA LEU A 271 -25.97 4.99 -14.49
C LEU A 271 -26.39 5.92 -15.63
N ALA A 272 -25.96 7.18 -15.61
CA ALA A 272 -26.22 8.13 -16.70
C ALA A 272 -25.68 7.62 -18.05
N ALA A 273 -24.46 7.07 -18.07
CA ALA A 273 -23.85 6.45 -19.26
C ALA A 273 -24.68 5.29 -19.85
N ARG A 274 -25.58 4.70 -19.06
CA ARG A 274 -26.49 3.61 -19.47
C ARG A 274 -27.91 4.10 -19.75
N GLY A 275 -28.12 5.41 -19.85
CA GLY A 275 -29.41 6.02 -20.15
C GLY A 275 -30.36 6.10 -18.96
N PHE A 276 -29.87 5.99 -17.71
CA PHE A 276 -30.69 6.23 -16.53
C PHE A 276 -31.04 7.72 -16.44
N GLY A 277 -32.32 8.07 -16.54
CA GLY A 277 -32.79 9.46 -16.52
C GLY A 277 -32.85 10.07 -15.11
N SER A 278 -32.65 11.39 -15.02
CA SER A 278 -32.82 12.20 -13.81
C SER A 278 -33.06 13.67 -14.18
N ARG A 279 -33.29 14.53 -13.19
CA ARG A 279 -33.32 15.98 -13.39
C ARG A 279 -31.95 16.49 -13.80
N ARG A 280 -31.92 17.48 -14.69
CA ARG A 280 -30.69 18.11 -15.21
C ARG A 280 -30.41 19.48 -14.58
N ASP A 281 -31.20 19.85 -13.58
CA ASP A 281 -31.20 21.13 -12.86
C ASP A 281 -31.29 20.89 -11.33
N VAL A 282 -30.72 19.78 -10.86
CA VAL A 282 -30.91 19.29 -9.47
C VAL A 282 -30.42 20.27 -8.41
N LEU A 283 -29.43 21.11 -8.71
CA LEU A 283 -28.86 22.04 -7.74
C LEU A 283 -29.84 23.18 -7.45
N GLU A 284 -30.42 23.74 -8.51
CA GLU A 284 -31.21 24.98 -8.53
C GLU A 284 -32.73 24.75 -8.56
N ALA A 285 -33.20 23.54 -8.87
CA ALA A 285 -34.62 23.24 -8.97
C ALA A 285 -35.37 23.52 -7.65
N PRO A 286 -36.67 23.88 -7.70
CA PRO A 286 -37.52 23.90 -6.52
C PRO A 286 -37.53 22.51 -5.84
N GLN A 287 -37.37 22.47 -4.51
CA GLN A 287 -37.16 21.21 -3.76
C GLN A 287 -35.93 20.40 -4.23
N GLY A 288 -35.03 21.05 -4.99
CA GLY A 288 -33.74 20.51 -5.39
C GLY A 288 -32.75 20.53 -4.23
N PHE A 289 -31.50 20.23 -4.54
CA PHE A 289 -30.47 20.00 -3.55
C PHE A 289 -30.28 21.20 -2.61
N VAL A 290 -30.14 22.41 -3.17
CA VAL A 290 -29.87 23.62 -2.37
C VAL A 290 -31.04 23.99 -1.45
N ASP A 291 -32.27 23.96 -1.97
CA ASP A 291 -33.49 24.23 -1.20
C ASP A 291 -33.67 23.21 -0.06
N ALA A 292 -33.54 21.91 -0.37
CA ALA A 292 -33.71 20.84 0.60
C ALA A 292 -32.62 20.78 1.69
N HIS A 293 -31.41 21.29 1.40
CA HIS A 293 -30.25 21.17 2.29
C HIS A 293 -29.82 22.51 2.92
N ALA A 294 -30.71 23.50 2.96
CA ALA A 294 -30.47 24.81 3.57
C ALA A 294 -29.27 25.57 2.99
N GLY A 295 -29.08 25.51 1.67
CA GLY A 295 -28.06 26.31 0.98
C GLY A 295 -28.53 27.73 0.64
N SER A 296 -27.58 28.59 0.26
CA SER A 296 -27.79 30.02 0.01
C SER A 296 -28.18 30.39 -1.42
N SER A 297 -27.99 29.49 -2.39
CA SER A 297 -28.18 29.73 -3.82
C SER A 297 -27.37 30.93 -4.36
N ASP A 298 -26.11 31.10 -3.94
CA ASP A 298 -25.26 32.24 -4.34
C ASP A 298 -24.61 32.00 -5.71
N LEU A 299 -25.39 32.24 -6.77
CA LEU A 299 -24.94 32.03 -8.14
C LEU A 299 -23.71 32.89 -8.52
N PRO A 300 -23.63 34.19 -8.18
CA PRO A 300 -22.42 34.97 -8.41
C PRO A 300 -21.17 34.37 -7.76
N ALA A 301 -21.28 33.85 -6.52
CA ALA A 301 -20.16 33.18 -5.87
C ALA A 301 -19.75 31.90 -6.62
N ALA A 302 -20.72 31.10 -7.06
CA ALA A 302 -20.48 29.90 -7.86
C ALA A 302 -19.73 30.24 -9.16
N LEU A 303 -20.20 31.21 -9.94
CA LEU A 303 -19.64 31.52 -11.26
C LEU A 303 -18.35 32.37 -11.22
N TYR A 304 -17.99 32.94 -10.07
CA TYR A 304 -16.87 33.87 -9.96
C TYR A 304 -15.53 33.31 -10.47
N GLY A 305 -15.06 33.75 -11.64
CA GLY A 305 -13.82 33.29 -12.26
C GLY A 305 -13.89 31.92 -12.94
N LEU A 306 -15.09 31.39 -13.23
CA LEU A 306 -15.25 30.15 -14.00
C LEU A 306 -14.68 30.35 -15.41
N GLY A 307 -13.81 29.44 -15.84
CA GLY A 307 -13.10 29.54 -17.13
C GLY A 307 -11.89 30.49 -17.14
N GLU A 308 -11.69 31.28 -16.08
CA GLU A 308 -10.52 32.15 -15.90
C GLU A 308 -9.52 31.58 -14.89
N ARG A 309 -10.01 30.87 -13.87
CA ARG A 309 -9.19 30.18 -12.87
C ARG A 309 -9.76 28.80 -12.57
N PHE A 310 -8.89 27.94 -12.04
CA PHE A 310 -9.25 26.60 -11.59
C PHE A 310 -9.21 26.52 -10.06
N GLU A 311 -10.25 25.93 -9.47
CA GLU A 311 -10.38 25.81 -8.01
C GLU A 311 -9.29 24.91 -7.41
N VAL A 312 -8.80 23.90 -8.14
CA VAL A 312 -7.69 23.04 -7.67
C VAL A 312 -6.45 23.86 -7.29
N ARG A 313 -6.19 25.00 -7.95
CA ARG A 313 -5.04 25.89 -7.66
C ARG A 313 -5.10 26.52 -6.27
N ALA A 314 -6.30 26.61 -5.69
CA ALA A 314 -6.55 27.17 -4.36
C ALA A 314 -6.62 26.10 -3.25
N THR A 315 -6.25 24.84 -3.56
CA THR A 315 -6.16 23.76 -2.58
C THR A 315 -5.07 24.02 -1.56
N LEU A 316 -5.39 23.76 -0.29
CA LEU A 316 -4.51 23.95 0.84
C LEU A 316 -4.17 22.60 1.49
N PHE A 317 -2.95 22.45 1.97
CA PHE A 317 -2.44 21.17 2.45
C PHE A 317 -2.17 21.18 3.94
N LYS A 318 -2.53 20.08 4.61
CA LYS A 318 -2.11 19.85 5.99
C LYS A 318 -0.67 19.35 6.02
N TYR A 319 0.26 20.16 6.52
CA TYR A 319 1.65 19.73 6.71
C TYR A 319 1.89 19.10 8.09
N HIS A 320 1.05 19.42 9.06
CA HIS A 320 1.13 18.92 10.43
C HIS A 320 -0.02 17.95 10.72
N ALA A 321 0.24 16.88 11.47
CA ALA A 321 -0.72 15.81 11.79
C ALA A 321 -1.75 16.23 12.86
N ALA A 322 -2.24 17.47 12.78
CA ALA A 322 -3.11 18.16 13.73
C ALA A 322 -4.24 18.94 13.03
N CYS A 323 -5.19 19.44 13.82
CA CYS A 323 -6.29 20.29 13.36
C CYS A 323 -5.77 21.46 12.52
N TYR A 324 -6.39 21.76 11.38
CA TYR A 324 -5.88 22.78 10.46
C TYR A 324 -5.73 24.17 11.10
N GLY A 325 -6.60 24.51 12.06
CA GLY A 325 -6.51 25.76 12.81
C GLY A 325 -5.23 25.94 13.65
N THR A 326 -4.44 24.88 13.85
CA THR A 326 -3.14 24.99 14.55
C THR A 326 -1.96 25.25 13.62
N HIS A 327 -2.12 25.10 12.29
CA HIS A 327 -1.00 25.09 11.34
C HIS A 327 -0.31 26.45 11.25
N ALA A 328 -1.08 27.54 11.24
CA ALA A 328 -0.53 28.89 11.22
C ALA A 328 0.37 29.20 12.43
N ALA A 329 -0.02 28.75 13.62
CA ALA A 329 0.79 28.92 14.82
C ALA A 329 2.11 28.12 14.75
N ILE A 330 2.07 26.89 14.22
CA ILE A 330 3.26 26.04 14.05
C ILE A 330 4.24 26.66 13.05
N GLU A 331 3.77 27.15 11.90
CA GLU A 331 4.61 27.78 10.87
C GLU A 331 5.19 29.11 11.38
N ALA A 332 4.41 29.93 12.10
CA ALA A 332 4.91 31.17 12.71
C ALA A 332 6.04 30.91 13.73
N ILE A 333 5.90 29.88 14.58
CA ILE A 333 6.93 29.47 15.54
C ILE A 333 8.16 28.91 14.81
N SER A 334 7.96 28.09 13.78
CA SER A 334 9.04 27.53 12.98
C SER A 334 9.87 28.63 12.31
N ALA A 335 9.22 29.68 11.79
CA ALA A 335 9.88 30.84 11.25
C ALA A 335 10.68 31.63 12.30
N LEU A 336 10.15 31.77 13.53
CA LEU A 336 10.89 32.38 14.64
C LEU A 336 12.13 31.57 15.01
N ARG A 337 12.03 30.25 15.12
CA ARG A 337 13.18 29.38 15.40
C ARG A 337 14.24 29.46 14.32
N ALA A 338 13.86 29.54 13.05
CA ALA A 338 14.80 29.68 11.94
C ALA A 338 15.57 31.01 11.99
N ARG A 339 14.94 32.11 12.45
CA ARG A 339 15.55 33.45 12.52
C ARG A 339 16.36 33.70 13.79
N HIS A 340 16.14 32.93 14.85
CA HIS A 340 16.72 33.16 16.17
C HIS A 340 17.44 31.91 16.71
N PRO A 341 18.77 31.76 16.47
CA PRO A 341 19.54 30.55 16.81
C PRO A 341 19.48 30.13 18.29
N VAL A 342 19.30 31.08 19.21
CA VAL A 342 19.14 30.80 20.65
C VAL A 342 17.93 29.88 20.94
N LEU A 343 16.84 30.02 20.18
CA LEU A 343 15.66 29.13 20.27
C LEU A 343 15.94 27.74 19.69
N GLN A 344 17.01 27.56 18.91
CA GLN A 344 17.46 26.26 18.42
C GLN A 344 18.44 25.61 19.40
N VAL A 345 19.38 26.38 19.95
CA VAL A 345 20.50 25.87 20.78
C VAL A 345 20.09 25.64 22.23
N ALA A 346 19.44 26.61 22.87
CA ALA A 346 18.97 26.48 24.26
C ALA A 346 17.54 25.88 24.34
N GLY A 347 16.87 25.75 23.20
CA GLY A 347 15.58 25.07 23.06
C GLY A 347 14.47 25.65 23.94
N ALA A 348 13.61 24.78 24.44
CA ALA A 348 12.46 25.14 25.28
C ALA A 348 12.84 25.72 26.65
N GLU A 349 14.06 25.47 27.14
CA GLU A 349 14.46 25.85 28.49
C GLU A 349 14.60 27.37 28.65
N CYS A 350 15.05 28.05 27.59
CA CYS A 350 15.24 29.50 27.60
C CYS A 350 13.94 30.30 27.41
N VAL A 351 12.83 29.64 27.10
CA VAL A 351 11.53 30.29 26.84
C VAL A 351 10.86 30.69 28.15
N ILE A 352 10.58 31.98 28.31
CA ILE A 352 9.87 32.54 29.47
C ILE A 352 8.36 32.46 29.25
N SER A 353 7.87 32.90 28.09
CA SER A 353 6.44 32.93 27.76
C SER A 353 6.20 32.94 26.26
N VAL A 354 5.05 32.42 25.85
CA VAL A 354 4.58 32.39 24.48
C VAL A 354 3.12 32.85 24.44
N THR A 355 2.80 33.79 23.56
CA THR A 355 1.41 34.17 23.25
C THR A 355 1.10 33.75 21.83
N VAL A 356 0.05 32.95 21.66
CA VAL A 356 -0.50 32.53 20.36
C VAL A 356 -1.86 33.20 20.18
N THR A 357 -1.97 34.12 19.23
CA THR A 357 -3.23 34.77 18.87
C THR A 357 -3.81 34.11 17.63
N VAL A 358 -5.06 33.66 17.70
CA VAL A 358 -5.80 33.01 16.60
C VAL A 358 -7.20 33.61 16.47
N GLN A 359 -7.93 33.27 15.42
CA GLN A 359 -9.31 33.68 15.25
C GLN A 359 -10.24 33.05 16.33
N THR A 360 -11.19 33.82 16.87
CA THR A 360 -11.94 33.48 18.10
C THR A 360 -12.63 32.10 18.10
N PRO A 361 -13.39 31.72 17.06
CA PRO A 361 -13.90 30.35 16.89
C PRO A 361 -12.91 29.20 17.12
N PHE A 362 -11.60 29.38 16.90
CA PHE A 362 -10.63 28.31 17.18
C PHE A 362 -10.44 28.01 18.67
N LEU A 363 -10.80 28.94 19.56
CA LEU A 363 -10.82 28.67 21.00
C LEU A 363 -11.81 27.55 21.37
N ALA A 364 -12.88 27.38 20.58
CA ALA A 364 -13.86 26.30 20.77
C ALA A 364 -13.49 25.00 20.04
N VAL A 365 -12.47 25.02 19.18
CA VAL A 365 -12.12 23.91 18.28
C VAL A 365 -10.79 23.26 18.66
N CYS A 366 -9.74 24.06 18.87
CA CYS A 366 -8.38 23.57 19.04
C CYS A 366 -7.59 24.22 20.19
N ASP A 367 -8.27 24.71 21.24
CA ASP A 367 -7.64 25.21 22.47
C ASP A 367 -7.86 24.27 23.67
N ILE A 368 -7.63 22.96 23.50
CA ILE A 368 -7.57 22.04 24.64
C ILE A 368 -6.35 22.43 25.49
N PRO A 369 -6.50 22.94 26.73
CA PRO A 369 -5.37 23.54 27.44
C PRO A 369 -4.36 22.52 27.96
N THR A 370 -4.85 21.35 28.37
CA THR A 370 -4.06 20.26 28.96
C THR A 370 -4.48 18.94 28.32
N PRO A 371 -4.03 18.64 27.09
CA PRO A 371 -4.37 17.39 26.43
C PRO A 371 -3.82 16.21 27.23
N ALA A 372 -4.63 15.16 27.39
CA ALA A 372 -4.28 13.92 28.08
C ALA A 372 -3.98 12.77 27.12
N THR A 373 -4.48 12.87 25.89
CA THR A 373 -4.27 11.86 24.84
C THR A 373 -3.63 12.49 23.60
N GLY A 374 -3.03 11.65 22.77
CA GLY A 374 -2.50 12.00 21.47
C GLY A 374 -3.53 12.69 20.58
N LEU A 375 -4.77 12.18 20.59
CA LEU A 375 -5.88 12.78 19.87
C LEU A 375 -6.19 14.19 20.35
N GLU A 376 -6.29 14.41 21.67
CA GLU A 376 -6.48 15.75 22.23
C GLU A 376 -5.30 16.69 21.90
N GLY A 377 -4.07 16.15 21.84
CA GLY A 377 -2.88 16.89 21.43
C GLY A 377 -3.03 17.51 20.03
N LYS A 378 -3.70 16.82 19.10
CA LYS A 378 -4.00 17.34 17.74
C LYS A 378 -4.96 18.53 17.74
N PHE A 379 -5.67 18.77 18.83
CA PHE A 379 -6.62 19.88 19.03
C PHE A 379 -6.17 20.79 20.19
N SER A 380 -4.87 20.90 20.43
CA SER A 380 -4.29 21.78 21.43
C SER A 380 -3.25 22.72 20.81
N LEU A 381 -3.61 23.99 20.65
CA LEU A 381 -2.71 25.06 20.20
C LEU A 381 -1.48 25.18 21.11
N ARG A 382 -1.63 24.93 22.41
CA ARG A 382 -0.51 24.96 23.37
C ARG A 382 0.46 23.82 23.13
N TYR A 383 -0.05 22.61 22.92
CA TYR A 383 0.76 21.45 22.62
C TYR A 383 1.48 21.59 21.27
N CYS A 384 0.75 21.98 20.23
CA CYS A 384 1.32 22.24 18.90
C CYS A 384 2.41 23.34 18.95
N ALA A 385 2.19 24.41 19.72
CA ALA A 385 3.20 25.45 19.92
C ALA A 385 4.45 24.90 20.65
N ALA A 386 4.26 24.06 21.66
CA ALA A 386 5.34 23.42 22.39
C ALA A 386 6.18 22.50 21.49
N LEU A 387 5.55 21.65 20.67
CA LEU A 387 6.22 20.82 19.67
C LEU A 387 7.00 21.66 18.65
N ALA A 388 6.39 22.74 18.16
CA ALA A 388 7.05 23.64 17.21
C ALA A 388 8.28 24.31 17.85
N LEU A 389 8.21 24.70 19.13
CA LEU A 389 9.31 25.31 19.89
C LEU A 389 10.49 24.34 20.12
N THR A 390 10.21 23.07 20.40
CA THR A 390 11.26 22.04 20.52
C THR A 390 11.86 21.66 19.17
N GLY A 391 11.20 22.03 18.06
CA GLY A 391 11.61 21.64 16.72
C GLY A 391 11.27 20.22 16.36
N GLU A 392 10.29 19.66 17.06
CA GLU A 392 9.78 18.34 16.80
C GLU A 392 9.09 18.28 15.43
N ASP A 393 9.22 17.14 14.76
CA ASP A 393 8.55 16.93 13.49
C ASP A 393 7.05 16.73 13.72
N THR A 394 6.31 17.83 13.63
CA THR A 394 4.85 17.86 13.76
C THR A 394 4.12 17.18 12.58
N SER A 395 4.84 16.69 11.57
CA SER A 395 4.25 15.84 10.52
C SER A 395 4.20 14.35 10.90
N ALA A 396 5.03 13.92 11.85
CA ALA A 396 5.07 12.55 12.33
C ALA A 396 3.90 12.25 13.28
N ALA A 397 3.31 11.06 13.15
CA ALA A 397 2.19 10.64 14.02
C ALA A 397 2.65 10.44 15.47
N GLU A 398 3.90 10.05 15.67
CA GLU A 398 4.54 9.80 16.96
C GLU A 398 4.58 11.05 17.85
N SER A 399 4.68 12.24 17.23
CA SER A 399 4.62 13.54 17.90
C SER A 399 3.26 13.80 18.57
N PHE A 400 2.24 13.05 18.18
CA PHE A 400 0.90 13.06 18.77
C PHE A 400 0.55 11.72 19.42
N SER A 401 1.53 11.01 19.98
CA SER A 401 1.28 9.83 20.81
C SER A 401 0.93 10.21 22.26
N ASP A 402 0.18 9.35 22.96
CA ASP A 402 -0.14 9.55 24.38
C ASP A 402 1.13 9.71 25.24
N ALA A 403 2.16 8.94 24.92
CA ALA A 403 3.46 9.01 25.60
C ALA A 403 4.12 10.37 25.42
N ARG A 404 4.07 10.94 24.21
CA ARG A 404 4.67 12.26 23.93
C ARG A 404 3.87 13.39 24.57
N VAL A 405 2.53 13.33 24.52
CA VAL A 405 1.65 14.28 25.22
C VAL A 405 1.89 14.27 26.73
N GLY A 406 2.22 13.09 27.29
CA GLY A 406 2.56 12.92 28.71
C GLY A 406 3.96 13.39 29.12
N ASP A 407 4.83 13.78 28.18
CA ASP A 407 6.22 14.14 28.46
C ASP A 407 6.32 15.33 29.43
N PRO A 408 7.01 15.19 30.59
CA PRO A 408 7.09 16.26 31.58
C PRO A 408 7.72 17.55 31.05
N GLY A 409 8.70 17.44 30.13
CA GLY A 409 9.36 18.58 29.51
C GLY A 409 8.41 19.41 28.65
N LEU A 410 7.64 18.75 27.77
CA LEU A 410 6.59 19.41 27.01
C LEU A 410 5.50 19.97 27.92
N ARG A 411 5.03 19.23 28.92
CA ARG A 411 3.99 19.71 29.86
C ARG A 411 4.40 21.00 30.57
N ALA A 412 5.65 21.10 31.01
CA ALA A 412 6.17 22.33 31.61
C ALA A 412 6.22 23.51 30.62
N LEU A 413 6.41 23.24 29.33
CA LEU A 413 6.38 24.28 28.28
C LEU A 413 4.95 24.75 27.97
N LEU A 414 3.96 23.85 28.00
CA LEU A 414 2.54 24.20 27.79
C LEU A 414 2.07 25.27 28.79
N GLU A 415 2.54 25.22 30.03
CA GLU A 415 2.22 26.20 31.08
C GLU A 415 2.73 27.62 30.75
N ARG A 416 3.70 27.74 29.84
CA ARG A 416 4.25 29.02 29.36
C ARG A 416 3.53 29.54 28.12
N VAL A 417 2.62 28.76 27.53
CA VAL A 417 1.86 29.13 26.32
C VAL A 417 0.47 29.64 26.70
N THR A 418 0.16 30.86 26.29
CA THR A 418 -1.17 31.46 26.39
C THR A 418 -1.79 31.59 24.99
N VAL A 419 -3.04 31.17 24.84
CA VAL A 419 -3.80 31.27 23.59
C VAL A 419 -4.85 32.39 23.73
N VAL A 420 -4.97 33.24 22.72
CA VAL A 420 -5.87 34.40 22.70
C VAL A 420 -6.68 34.41 21.41
N GLY A 421 -7.98 34.66 21.51
CA GLY A 421 -8.87 34.86 20.36
C GLY A 421 -8.88 36.31 19.89
N SER A 422 -8.86 36.54 18.58
CA SER A 422 -8.97 37.86 17.95
C SER A 422 -9.82 37.79 16.69
N ASP A 423 -10.93 38.54 16.66
CA ASP A 423 -11.78 38.68 15.46
C ASP A 423 -11.17 39.61 14.40
N ALA A 424 -10.00 40.20 14.68
CA ALA A 424 -9.26 41.05 13.74
C ALA A 424 -8.37 40.25 12.77
N LEU A 425 -8.11 38.97 13.05
CA LEU A 425 -7.30 38.09 12.20
C LEU A 425 -8.17 37.44 11.12
N GLU A 426 -7.54 37.17 9.96
CA GLU A 426 -8.16 36.31 8.96
C GLU A 426 -8.35 34.89 9.49
N LYS A 427 -9.29 34.14 8.88
CA LYS A 427 -9.76 32.87 9.45
C LYS A 427 -8.65 31.85 9.70
N MET A 428 -7.59 31.81 8.88
CA MET A 428 -6.48 30.85 8.99
C MET A 428 -5.16 31.53 9.38
N GLU A 429 -5.23 32.74 9.94
CA GLU A 429 -4.08 33.51 10.39
C GLU A 429 -3.80 33.28 11.88
N ALA A 430 -2.51 33.26 12.23
CA ALA A 430 -2.06 33.30 13.62
C ALA A 430 -0.90 34.28 13.79
N GLU A 431 -0.88 34.97 14.93
CA GLU A 431 0.26 35.76 15.39
C GLU A 431 0.89 35.10 16.62
N VAL A 432 2.21 34.99 16.65
CA VAL A 432 2.93 34.41 17.78
C VAL A 432 3.99 35.38 18.30
N ALA A 433 4.00 35.56 19.63
CA ALA A 433 5.05 36.25 20.36
C ALA A 433 5.78 35.27 21.28
N VAL A 434 7.11 35.19 21.19
CA VAL A 434 7.95 34.36 22.06
C VAL A 434 8.89 35.26 22.84
N THR A 435 8.86 35.15 24.17
CA THR A 435 9.82 35.80 25.08
C THR A 435 10.79 34.76 25.62
N PHE A 436 12.09 34.99 25.46
CA PHE A 436 13.15 34.06 25.89
C PHE A 436 14.37 34.79 26.47
N THR A 437 15.25 34.07 27.15
CA THR A 437 16.55 34.57 27.65
C THR A 437 17.71 34.03 26.81
N ASP A 438 18.81 34.78 26.75
CA ASP A 438 20.04 34.41 26.02
C ASP A 438 20.99 33.46 26.78
N GLY A 439 20.70 33.12 28.04
CA GLY A 439 21.38 32.03 28.77
C GLY A 439 22.80 32.34 29.26
N GLY A 440 23.21 33.61 29.32
CA GLY A 440 24.51 34.04 29.88
C GLY A 440 24.46 34.40 31.38
N ASP A 441 25.60 34.79 31.95
CA ASP A 441 25.75 35.21 33.36
C ASP A 441 24.88 36.43 33.74
N SER A 442 24.38 37.17 32.75
CA SER A 442 23.41 38.26 32.91
C SER A 442 22.28 38.13 31.87
N PRO A 443 21.29 37.25 32.10
CA PRO A 443 20.29 36.90 31.10
C PRO A 443 19.37 38.10 30.78
N THR A 444 19.24 38.43 29.50
CA THR A 444 18.33 39.49 29.03
C THR A 444 17.10 38.88 28.37
N ALA A 445 15.90 39.25 28.84
CA ALA A 445 14.66 38.80 28.23
C ALA A 445 14.40 39.55 26.90
N THR A 446 14.27 38.81 25.81
CA THR A 446 13.98 39.32 24.47
C THR A 446 12.64 38.79 24.00
N THR A 447 11.80 39.64 23.38
CA THR A 447 10.53 39.22 22.76
C THR A 447 10.57 39.38 21.25
N VAL A 448 10.26 38.31 20.53
CA VAL A 448 10.22 38.26 19.06
C VAL A 448 8.81 37.90 18.60
N ARG A 449 8.44 38.32 17.39
CA ARG A 449 7.09 38.13 16.83
C ARG A 449 7.13 37.65 15.38
N ALA A 450 6.19 36.79 15.02
CA ALA A 450 5.91 36.41 13.64
C ALA A 450 4.40 36.17 13.47
N SER A 451 3.93 36.30 12.24
CA SER A 451 2.60 35.87 11.83
C SER A 451 2.71 34.92 10.65
N HIS A 452 1.67 34.12 10.46
CA HIS A 452 1.52 33.26 9.29
C HIS A 452 0.04 33.10 8.97
N ASP A 453 -0.30 33.09 7.68
CA ASP A 453 -1.65 32.78 7.19
C ASP A 453 -1.60 31.46 6.42
N ALA A 454 -2.16 30.41 7.02
CA ALA A 454 -2.26 29.09 6.39
C ALA A 454 -3.39 29.03 5.34
N GLY A 455 -4.21 30.08 5.21
CA GLY A 455 -5.32 30.17 4.26
C GLY A 455 -4.91 30.64 2.87
N VAL A 456 -3.63 31.00 2.67
CA VAL A 456 -3.10 31.48 1.40
C VAL A 456 -2.48 30.31 0.63
N PRO A 457 -3.00 29.96 -0.56
CA PRO A 457 -2.36 28.98 -1.43
C PRO A 457 -0.96 29.48 -1.85
N ALA A 458 -0.01 28.55 -1.99
CA ALA A 458 1.35 28.89 -2.42
C ALA A 458 1.34 29.69 -3.73
N ALA A 459 2.20 30.69 -3.87
CA ALA A 459 2.42 31.38 -5.14
C ALA A 459 3.12 30.47 -6.16
N ASP A 460 3.13 30.86 -7.44
CA ASP A 460 3.69 30.02 -8.51
C ASP A 460 5.19 29.71 -8.29
N ASP A 461 5.95 30.67 -7.77
CA ASP A 461 7.37 30.51 -7.43
C ASP A 461 7.60 29.68 -6.16
N GLU A 462 6.55 29.42 -5.37
CA GLU A 462 6.58 28.61 -4.15
C GLU A 462 6.15 27.15 -4.37
N LEU A 463 5.57 26.82 -5.54
CA LEU A 463 5.13 25.45 -5.85
C LEU A 463 6.24 24.39 -5.70
N PRO A 464 7.50 24.63 -6.11
CA PRO A 464 8.59 23.66 -5.87
C PRO A 464 8.86 23.40 -4.37
N ALA A 465 8.72 24.43 -3.53
CA ALA A 465 8.88 24.30 -2.09
C ALA A 465 7.69 23.53 -1.48
N GLN A 466 6.48 23.77 -1.98
CA GLN A 466 5.29 22.99 -1.61
C GLN A 466 5.44 21.51 -1.98
N TRP A 467 5.89 21.20 -3.20
CA TRP A 467 6.19 19.81 -3.60
C TRP A 467 7.17 19.16 -2.64
N THR A 468 8.24 19.88 -2.27
CA THR A 468 9.24 19.37 -1.32
C THR A 468 8.63 19.06 0.05
N LYS A 469 7.73 19.92 0.57
CA LYS A 469 7.00 19.66 1.82
C LYS A 469 6.09 18.42 1.69
N LEU A 470 5.36 18.29 0.59
CA LEU A 470 4.45 17.17 0.34
C LEU A 470 5.19 15.85 0.10
N ALA A 471 6.29 15.85 -0.63
CA ALA A 471 7.13 14.67 -0.83
C ALA A 471 7.72 14.17 0.49
N ARG A 472 8.13 15.06 1.39
CA ARG A 472 8.54 14.68 2.75
C ARG A 472 7.38 14.07 3.55
N LYS A 473 6.19 14.69 3.51
CA LYS A 473 4.99 14.11 4.13
C LYS A 473 4.67 12.73 3.56
N PHE A 474 4.71 12.59 2.23
CA PHE A 474 4.46 11.33 1.54
C PHE A 474 5.42 10.24 2.00
N ARG A 475 6.73 10.52 2.07
CA ARG A 475 7.73 9.59 2.64
C ARG A 475 7.35 9.15 4.04
N ALA A 476 7.11 10.11 4.94
CA ALA A 476 6.75 9.81 6.34
C ALA A 476 5.52 8.91 6.45
N LEU A 477 4.51 9.13 5.59
CA LEU A 477 3.27 8.35 5.58
C LEU A 477 3.39 6.97 4.91
N THR A 478 4.29 6.82 3.93
CA THR A 478 4.28 5.66 3.03
C THR A 478 5.50 4.76 3.15
N GLU A 479 6.66 5.25 3.62
CA GLU A 479 7.86 4.43 3.81
C GLU A 479 7.61 3.19 4.68
N PRO A 480 6.81 3.22 5.76
CA PRO A 480 6.49 2.02 6.53
C PRO A 480 5.79 0.92 5.70
N ALA A 481 5.06 1.30 4.64
CA ALA A 481 4.27 0.38 3.81
C ALA A 481 4.96 0.03 2.47
N LEU A 482 5.63 0.99 1.83
CA LEU A 482 6.24 0.85 0.51
C LEU A 482 7.76 0.60 0.57
N GLY A 483 8.41 0.99 1.67
CA GLY A 483 9.86 1.17 1.77
C GLY A 483 10.33 2.47 1.10
N ALA A 484 11.55 2.92 1.45
CA ALA A 484 12.13 4.16 0.93
C ALA A 484 12.18 4.22 -0.60
N GLU A 485 12.67 3.15 -1.25
CA GLU A 485 12.72 3.07 -2.72
C GLU A 485 11.31 3.14 -3.35
N GLY A 486 10.34 2.42 -2.79
CA GLY A 486 8.96 2.45 -3.28
C GLY A 486 8.30 3.82 -3.14
N ALA A 487 8.59 4.52 -2.04
CA ALA A 487 8.13 5.89 -1.83
C ALA A 487 8.75 6.85 -2.86
N GLU A 488 10.07 6.77 -3.12
CA GLU A 488 10.72 7.59 -4.15
C GLU A 488 10.21 7.31 -5.56
N THR A 489 10.06 6.04 -5.94
CA THR A 489 9.53 5.67 -7.26
C THR A 489 8.10 6.19 -7.45
N ALA A 490 7.27 6.15 -6.39
CA ALA A 490 5.93 6.72 -6.45
C ALA A 490 5.96 8.25 -6.62
N ILE A 491 6.81 8.95 -5.85
CA ILE A 491 7.00 10.41 -5.98
C ILE A 491 7.43 10.78 -7.41
N GLU A 492 8.39 10.05 -7.99
CA GLU A 492 8.89 10.30 -9.34
C GLU A 492 7.79 10.08 -10.41
N ALA A 493 7.08 8.94 -10.31
CA ALA A 493 5.97 8.62 -11.22
C ALA A 493 4.85 9.66 -11.14
N ILE A 494 4.52 10.16 -9.95
CA ILE A 494 3.50 11.20 -9.77
C ILE A 494 4.00 12.54 -10.31
N SER A 495 5.29 12.88 -10.14
CA SER A 495 5.86 14.16 -10.61
C SER A 495 5.80 14.34 -12.12
N THR A 496 5.71 13.25 -12.87
CA THR A 496 5.64 13.22 -14.34
C THR A 496 4.32 12.67 -14.87
N LEU A 497 3.30 12.58 -14.01
CA LEU A 497 2.01 11.94 -14.30
C LEU A 497 1.36 12.50 -15.57
N GLU A 498 1.54 13.77 -15.90
CA GLU A 498 0.96 14.39 -17.08
C GLU A 498 1.43 13.79 -18.41
N ARG A 499 2.51 12.99 -18.38
CA ARG A 499 3.10 12.29 -19.52
C ARG A 499 2.92 10.77 -19.45
N ALA A 500 2.34 10.27 -18.36
CA ALA A 500 2.20 8.84 -18.10
C ALA A 500 1.18 8.19 -19.05
N SER A 501 1.58 7.09 -19.68
CA SER A 501 0.67 6.21 -20.41
C SER A 501 -0.25 5.45 -19.45
N ALA A 502 -1.28 4.80 -19.98
CA ALA A 502 -2.14 3.93 -19.17
C ALA A 502 -1.36 2.77 -18.52
N ALA A 503 -0.30 2.28 -19.17
CA ALA A 503 0.57 1.26 -18.61
C ALA A 503 1.41 1.78 -17.44
N ASP A 504 1.90 3.01 -17.52
CA ASP A 504 2.66 3.67 -16.46
C ASP A 504 1.77 3.94 -15.24
N VAL A 505 0.53 4.41 -15.46
CA VAL A 505 -0.48 4.56 -14.39
C VAL A 505 -0.77 3.21 -13.73
N ALA A 506 -0.97 2.15 -14.50
CA ALA A 506 -1.19 0.81 -13.96
C ALA A 506 0.05 0.27 -13.22
N ALA A 507 1.26 0.65 -13.61
CA ALA A 507 2.48 0.33 -12.90
C ALA A 507 2.58 1.10 -11.57
N LEU A 508 2.26 2.39 -11.57
CA LEU A 508 2.16 3.21 -10.37
C LEU A 508 1.15 2.58 -9.39
N ILE A 509 -0.08 2.30 -9.79
CA ILE A 509 -1.08 1.74 -8.86
C ILE A 509 -0.63 0.38 -8.31
N ARG A 510 0.00 -0.47 -9.13
CA ARG A 510 0.60 -1.73 -8.64
C ARG A 510 1.73 -1.52 -7.64
N LEU A 511 2.50 -0.43 -7.75
CA LEU A 511 3.54 -0.06 -6.79
C LEU A 511 2.94 0.37 -5.44
N LEU A 512 1.76 1.00 -5.46
CA LEU A 512 1.07 1.51 -4.25
C LEU A 512 0.39 0.40 -3.42
N ARG A 513 0.55 -0.87 -3.80
CA ARG A 513 0.22 -1.98 -2.89
C ARG A 513 1.27 -2.00 -1.78
N ARG A 514 0.81 -2.11 -0.54
CA ARG A 514 1.71 -2.36 0.58
C ARG A 514 2.52 -3.62 0.27
N ARG A 515 3.83 -3.58 0.54
CA ARG A 515 4.60 -4.82 0.60
C ARG A 515 3.89 -5.69 1.64
N PRO A 516 3.49 -6.95 1.32
CA PRO A 516 2.72 -7.78 2.24
C PRO A 516 3.29 -7.60 3.64
N ALA A 517 2.41 -7.24 4.57
CA ALA A 517 2.82 -6.79 5.90
C ALA A 517 3.88 -7.74 6.44
N ASP A 518 5.13 -7.30 6.41
CA ASP A 518 6.04 -7.67 7.46
C ASP A 518 5.46 -6.97 8.68
N SER A 519 4.65 -7.69 9.44
CA SER A 519 4.12 -7.24 10.72
C SER A 519 5.27 -6.59 11.50
N GLY A 520 5.23 -5.26 11.62
CA GLY A 520 6.28 -4.47 12.28
C GLY A 520 6.42 -4.81 13.76
N SER A 521 5.41 -5.46 14.35
CA SER A 521 5.47 -6.09 15.67
C SER A 521 6.24 -7.42 15.70
N ASP A 522 6.55 -7.99 14.53
CA ASP A 522 7.16 -9.31 14.34
C ASP A 522 8.56 -9.26 13.71
N ARG A 523 8.98 -8.13 13.14
CA ARG A 523 10.36 -7.98 12.62
C ARG A 523 11.44 -8.00 13.71
N ARG A 524 11.09 -7.70 14.96
CA ARG A 524 11.97 -7.95 16.12
C ARG A 524 11.77 -9.34 16.74
N ARG A 525 10.87 -10.16 16.19
CA ARG A 525 10.41 -11.46 16.72
C ARG A 525 10.34 -12.59 15.66
N ARG A 526 11.02 -12.49 14.51
CA ARG A 526 11.15 -13.67 13.62
C ARG A 526 12.00 -14.74 14.29
N GLY A 527 11.32 -15.59 15.07
CA GLY A 527 11.74 -16.95 15.33
C GLY A 527 11.77 -17.75 14.02
N LEU A 528 12.45 -18.88 14.05
CA LEU A 528 12.57 -19.78 12.91
C LEU A 528 11.20 -20.20 12.35
N VAL A 529 11.02 -20.12 11.03
CA VAL A 529 9.90 -20.73 10.33
C VAL A 529 10.23 -22.19 10.05
N VAL A 530 9.52 -23.11 10.70
CA VAL A 530 9.71 -24.55 10.53
C VAL A 530 8.85 -25.05 9.38
N MET A 531 9.47 -25.72 8.41
CA MET A 531 8.82 -26.37 7.28
C MET A 531 8.69 -27.87 7.51
N ASP A 532 7.89 -28.56 6.70
CA ASP A 532 7.74 -30.02 6.79
C ASP A 532 9.01 -30.79 6.41
N GLY A 533 8.94 -32.12 6.57
CA GLY A 533 10.03 -33.06 6.30
C GLY A 533 9.79 -33.90 5.04
N ALA A 534 10.41 -35.09 4.98
CA ALA A 534 10.29 -36.00 3.84
C ALA A 534 8.89 -36.62 3.70
N THR A 535 7.96 -35.95 3.01
CA THR A 535 6.62 -36.49 2.77
C THR A 535 6.66 -37.85 2.04
N GLY A 536 7.52 -37.99 1.01
CA GLY A 536 7.70 -39.26 0.29
C GLY A 536 8.18 -40.42 1.18
N SER A 537 9.24 -40.20 1.98
CA SER A 537 9.73 -41.23 2.91
C SER A 537 8.68 -41.61 3.98
N GLN A 538 7.89 -40.65 4.46
CA GLN A 538 6.83 -40.94 5.42
C GLN A 538 5.71 -41.77 4.80
N LEU A 539 5.30 -41.49 3.57
CA LEU A 539 4.28 -42.29 2.87
C LEU A 539 4.67 -43.77 2.83
N PHE A 540 5.94 -44.09 2.56
CA PHE A 540 6.41 -45.49 2.59
C PHE A 540 6.36 -46.10 3.99
N ARG A 541 6.67 -45.33 5.04
CA ARG A 541 6.53 -45.78 6.44
C ARG A 541 5.07 -46.01 6.83
N HIS A 542 4.15 -45.30 6.19
CA HIS A 542 2.70 -45.48 6.30
C HIS A 542 2.13 -46.58 5.37
N GLY A 543 2.99 -47.38 4.74
CA GLY A 543 2.58 -48.57 3.98
C GLY A 543 2.19 -48.29 2.53
N VAL A 544 2.45 -47.08 2.00
CA VAL A 544 2.31 -46.82 0.57
C VAL A 544 3.42 -47.58 -0.17
N PRO A 545 3.11 -48.36 -1.23
CA PRO A 545 4.13 -49.05 -2.02
C PRO A 545 5.10 -48.07 -2.69
N ARG A 546 6.36 -48.47 -2.84
CA ARG A 546 7.36 -47.69 -3.57
C ARG A 546 7.35 -48.08 -5.05
N SER A 547 6.99 -47.14 -5.92
CA SER A 547 7.06 -47.32 -7.37
C SER A 547 8.48 -47.18 -7.92
N GLU A 548 8.80 -48.00 -8.92
CA GLU A 548 10.08 -47.93 -9.65
C GLU A 548 10.15 -46.73 -10.61
N THR A 549 9.02 -46.15 -11.02
CA THR A 549 8.94 -45.12 -12.07
C THR A 549 8.46 -43.76 -11.57
N SER A 550 7.49 -43.73 -10.65
CA SER A 550 6.82 -42.51 -10.15
C SER A 550 7.03 -42.28 -8.65
N TRP A 551 7.75 -43.18 -7.97
CA TRP A 551 8.10 -43.12 -6.54
C TRP A 551 6.89 -42.89 -5.63
N SER A 552 6.81 -41.76 -4.91
CA SER A 552 5.69 -41.44 -4.03
C SER A 552 4.47 -40.91 -4.77
N ALA A 553 4.57 -40.54 -6.06
CA ALA A 553 3.43 -39.98 -6.79
C ALA A 553 2.29 -40.99 -7.02
N ASP A 554 2.55 -42.30 -6.89
CA ASP A 554 1.50 -43.32 -6.90
C ASP A 554 0.49 -43.16 -5.75
N SER A 555 0.90 -42.53 -4.65
CA SER A 555 -0.02 -42.19 -3.56
C SER A 555 -1.09 -41.19 -4.00
N LEU A 556 -0.86 -40.43 -5.08
CA LEU A 556 -1.79 -39.46 -5.64
C LEU A 556 -2.68 -40.11 -6.71
N ALA A 557 -2.15 -41.11 -7.43
CA ALA A 557 -2.84 -41.85 -8.46
C ALA A 557 -3.91 -42.80 -7.89
N ASP A 558 -3.63 -43.45 -6.77
CA ASP A 558 -4.52 -44.42 -6.13
C ASP A 558 -5.28 -43.80 -4.94
N PRO A 559 -6.62 -43.64 -5.03
CA PRO A 559 -7.44 -43.09 -3.94
C PRO A 559 -7.32 -43.82 -2.61
N ARG A 560 -6.92 -45.11 -2.61
CA ARG A 560 -6.70 -45.89 -1.38
C ARG A 560 -5.58 -45.33 -0.50
N HIS A 561 -4.69 -44.52 -1.07
CA HIS A 561 -3.56 -43.93 -0.37
C HIS A 561 -3.76 -42.45 0.01
N HIS A 562 -4.83 -41.80 -0.46
CA HIS A 562 -5.08 -40.37 -0.21
C HIS A 562 -5.17 -40.03 1.28
N GLU A 563 -5.75 -40.93 2.06
CA GLU A 563 -5.83 -40.77 3.52
C GLU A 563 -4.46 -40.83 4.21
N ALA A 564 -3.52 -41.62 3.66
CA ALA A 564 -2.16 -41.64 4.17
C ALA A 564 -1.44 -40.31 3.88
N VAL A 565 -1.69 -39.69 2.73
CA VAL A 565 -1.15 -38.36 2.37
C VAL A 565 -1.62 -37.29 3.34
N VAL A 566 -2.93 -37.25 3.64
CA VAL A 566 -3.50 -36.31 4.61
C VAL A 566 -2.86 -36.50 5.99
N LYS A 567 -2.79 -37.75 6.49
CA LYS A 567 -2.19 -38.07 7.79
C LYS A 567 -0.72 -37.70 7.90
N VAL A 568 0.05 -37.87 6.83
CA VAL A 568 1.45 -37.45 6.81
C VAL A 568 1.57 -35.93 6.98
N HIS A 569 0.77 -35.15 6.25
CA HIS A 569 0.74 -33.69 6.43
C HIS A 569 0.28 -33.27 7.82
N GLU A 570 -0.78 -33.88 8.35
CA GLU A 570 -1.26 -33.66 9.72
C GLU A 570 -0.15 -33.94 10.74
N SER A 571 0.62 -35.03 10.57
CA SER A 571 1.72 -35.36 11.49
C SER A 571 2.82 -34.30 11.53
N TYR A 572 3.11 -33.63 10.41
CA TYR A 572 4.08 -32.52 10.37
C TYR A 572 3.51 -31.23 10.98
N LEU A 573 2.24 -30.93 10.72
CA LEU A 573 1.55 -29.81 11.35
C LEU A 573 1.49 -29.96 12.87
N GLU A 574 1.14 -31.16 13.36
CA GLU A 574 1.16 -31.51 14.78
C GLU A 574 2.56 -31.50 15.38
N ALA A 575 3.60 -31.71 14.56
CA ALA A 575 4.99 -31.56 14.94
C ALA A 575 5.44 -30.09 15.00
N GLY A 576 4.61 -29.13 14.60
CA GLY A 576 4.93 -27.70 14.67
C GLY A 576 5.41 -27.09 13.35
N ALA A 577 5.33 -27.83 12.24
CA ALA A 577 5.55 -27.23 10.92
C ALA A 577 4.54 -26.10 10.68
N LYS A 578 5.05 -24.93 10.28
CA LYS A 578 4.26 -23.75 9.88
C LYS A 578 3.99 -23.72 8.39
N ILE A 579 4.76 -24.48 7.61
CA ILE A 579 4.57 -24.65 6.18
C ILE A 579 4.59 -26.14 5.84
N ILE A 580 3.62 -26.60 5.04
CA ILE A 580 3.63 -27.92 4.41
C ILE A 580 3.62 -27.78 2.88
N THR A 581 4.21 -28.75 2.19
CA THR A 581 4.25 -28.82 0.72
C THR A 581 3.11 -29.69 0.17
N THR A 582 2.81 -29.61 -1.13
CA THR A 582 1.71 -30.37 -1.76
C THR A 582 2.05 -31.82 -2.14
N ALA A 583 3.18 -32.39 -1.69
CA ALA A 583 3.56 -33.79 -1.91
C ALA A 583 3.67 -34.27 -3.38
N ASN A 584 3.70 -33.37 -4.36
CA ASN A 584 3.81 -33.71 -5.80
C ASN A 584 5.26 -33.65 -6.34
N TYR A 585 6.28 -33.80 -5.50
CA TYR A 585 7.68 -33.70 -5.91
C TYR A 585 8.08 -34.66 -7.05
N ALA A 586 7.56 -35.89 -7.03
CA ALA A 586 7.84 -36.89 -8.07
C ALA A 586 6.93 -36.77 -9.32
N VAL A 587 6.03 -35.79 -9.34
CA VAL A 587 5.13 -35.50 -10.46
C VAL A 587 5.89 -34.68 -11.51
N GLN A 588 6.83 -35.36 -12.18
CA GLN A 588 7.79 -34.76 -13.11
C GLN A 588 7.56 -35.30 -14.53
N PRO A 589 7.75 -34.49 -15.59
CA PRO A 589 7.63 -34.94 -16.97
C PRO A 589 8.43 -36.20 -17.31
N THR A 590 9.70 -36.28 -16.90
CA THR A 590 10.56 -37.46 -17.17
C THR A 590 10.03 -38.73 -16.51
N ASN A 591 9.55 -38.64 -15.27
CA ASN A 591 8.98 -39.77 -14.55
C ASN A 591 7.65 -40.21 -15.15
N TYR A 592 6.77 -39.26 -15.45
CA TYR A 592 5.43 -39.57 -15.97
C TYR A 592 5.48 -40.09 -17.41
N ARG A 593 6.43 -39.65 -18.25
CA ARG A 593 6.68 -40.26 -19.58
C ARG A 593 7.05 -41.75 -19.47
N ARG A 594 7.79 -42.15 -18.42
CA ARG A 594 8.19 -43.54 -18.17
C ARG A 594 7.05 -44.36 -17.55
N ALA A 595 6.32 -43.78 -16.60
CA ALA A 595 5.22 -44.43 -15.89
C ALA A 595 3.97 -44.63 -16.77
N TYR A 596 3.73 -43.71 -17.71
CA TYR A 596 2.55 -43.68 -18.58
C TYR A 596 2.97 -43.54 -20.05
N PRO A 597 3.61 -44.57 -20.65
CA PRO A 597 3.97 -44.54 -22.05
C PRO A 597 2.70 -44.45 -22.93
N PRO A 598 2.76 -43.82 -24.11
CA PRO A 598 1.62 -43.73 -24.99
C PRO A 598 1.10 -45.13 -25.36
N SER A 599 -0.17 -45.41 -25.06
CA SER A 599 -0.80 -46.68 -25.41
C SER A 599 -1.19 -46.72 -26.89
N SER A 600 -1.14 -47.92 -27.49
CA SER A 600 -1.52 -48.16 -28.89
C SER A 600 -3.04 -48.20 -29.11
N GLU A 601 -3.85 -48.15 -28.05
CA GLU A 601 -5.31 -48.21 -28.09
C GLU A 601 -5.89 -46.94 -27.45
N GLY A 602 -6.52 -46.08 -28.28
CA GLY A 602 -6.84 -44.69 -27.98
C GLY A 602 -7.93 -44.44 -26.93
N GLY A 603 -7.72 -44.86 -25.68
CA GLY A 603 -8.63 -44.65 -24.55
C GLY A 603 -8.00 -44.20 -23.22
N GLU A 604 -6.66 -44.06 -23.13
CA GLU A 604 -5.99 -43.68 -21.88
C GLU A 604 -5.53 -42.21 -21.87
N LEU A 605 -5.58 -41.58 -20.70
CA LEU A 605 -5.07 -40.21 -20.49
C LEU A 605 -3.57 -40.15 -20.78
N SER A 606 -3.14 -39.12 -21.50
CA SER A 606 -1.73 -38.84 -21.74
C SER A 606 -0.97 -38.60 -20.44
N TRP A 607 0.34 -38.86 -20.42
CA TRP A 607 1.19 -38.61 -19.25
C TRP A 607 1.08 -37.16 -18.72
N ARG A 608 0.80 -36.18 -19.59
CA ARG A 608 0.57 -34.77 -19.21
C ARG A 608 -0.73 -34.60 -18.44
N GLU A 609 -1.82 -35.20 -18.92
CA GLU A 609 -3.12 -35.14 -18.25
C GLU A 609 -3.07 -35.85 -16.89
N GLN A 610 -2.34 -36.96 -16.79
CA GLN A 610 -2.12 -37.64 -15.51
C GLN A 610 -1.30 -36.80 -14.54
N MET A 611 -0.26 -36.11 -15.04
CA MET A 611 0.56 -35.19 -14.24
C MET A 611 -0.30 -34.06 -13.65
N THR A 612 -1.10 -33.37 -14.47
CA THR A 612 -2.04 -32.34 -14.03
C THR A 612 -3.02 -32.91 -13.00
N ARG A 613 -3.67 -34.05 -13.29
CA ARG A 613 -4.64 -34.67 -12.37
C ARG A 613 -4.04 -34.98 -11.00
N HIS A 614 -2.88 -35.63 -10.98
CA HIS A 614 -2.25 -36.02 -9.71
C HIS A 614 -1.74 -34.80 -8.94
N THR A 615 -1.30 -33.74 -9.64
CA THR A 615 -0.92 -32.46 -9.02
C THR A 615 -2.12 -31.76 -8.35
N THR A 616 -3.27 -31.74 -9.02
CA THR A 616 -4.53 -31.22 -8.46
C THR A 616 -4.95 -31.99 -7.21
N VAL A 617 -4.86 -33.32 -7.23
CA VAL A 617 -5.11 -34.17 -6.06
C VAL A 617 -4.16 -33.82 -4.91
N ALA A 618 -2.87 -33.65 -5.21
CA ALA A 618 -1.85 -33.31 -4.22
C ALA A 618 -2.17 -32.01 -3.45
N ALA A 619 -2.51 -30.94 -4.18
CA ALA A 619 -2.93 -29.67 -3.58
C ALA A 619 -4.21 -29.82 -2.74
N HIS A 620 -5.20 -30.55 -3.24
CA HIS A 620 -6.44 -30.80 -2.50
C HIS A 620 -6.19 -31.52 -1.16
N LEU A 621 -5.34 -32.55 -1.14
CA LEU A 621 -5.05 -33.33 0.05
C LEU A 621 -4.26 -32.53 1.09
N ALA A 622 -3.28 -31.71 0.67
CA ALA A 622 -2.55 -30.82 1.57
C ALA A 622 -3.45 -29.75 2.20
N LEU A 623 -4.34 -29.14 1.41
CA LEU A 623 -5.33 -28.17 1.92
C LEU A 623 -6.33 -28.82 2.86
N ARG A 624 -6.76 -30.06 2.57
CA ARG A 624 -7.62 -30.85 3.47
C ARG A 624 -6.94 -31.08 4.81
N ALA A 625 -5.65 -31.46 4.82
CA ALA A 625 -4.88 -31.63 6.05
C ALA A 625 -4.77 -30.33 6.86
N ARG A 626 -4.44 -29.20 6.22
CA ARG A 626 -4.39 -27.88 6.88
C ARG A 626 -5.72 -27.50 7.52
N ASN A 627 -6.84 -27.79 6.85
CA ASN A 627 -8.18 -27.40 7.32
C ASN A 627 -8.78 -28.38 8.35
N GLY A 628 -8.12 -29.52 8.61
CA GLY A 628 -8.66 -30.61 9.43
C GLY A 628 -8.55 -30.43 10.95
N SER A 629 -7.72 -29.49 11.44
CA SER A 629 -7.43 -29.34 12.87
C SER A 629 -7.24 -27.89 13.31
N LEU A 630 -7.52 -27.59 14.59
CA LEU A 630 -7.18 -26.29 15.20
C LEU A 630 -5.67 -26.13 15.40
N ALA A 631 -4.92 -27.23 15.49
CA ALA A 631 -3.46 -27.21 15.64
C ALA A 631 -2.73 -26.66 14.39
N SER A 632 -3.39 -26.67 13.23
CA SER A 632 -2.90 -26.16 11.95
C SER A 632 -3.39 -24.75 11.62
N ALA A 633 -4.06 -24.07 12.56
CA ALA A 633 -4.50 -22.69 12.39
C ALA A 633 -3.30 -21.76 12.11
N GLY A 634 -3.32 -21.11 10.94
CA GLY A 634 -2.25 -20.22 10.49
C GLY A 634 -1.08 -20.91 9.76
N ALA A 635 -1.12 -22.23 9.57
CA ALA A 635 -0.13 -22.92 8.72
C ALA A 635 -0.40 -22.64 7.23
N ARG A 636 0.67 -22.59 6.42
CA ARG A 636 0.60 -22.31 4.97
C ARG A 636 0.85 -23.57 4.15
N VAL A 637 0.19 -23.68 3.00
CA VAL A 637 0.39 -24.74 2.01
C VAL A 637 1.10 -24.17 0.80
N PHE A 638 2.31 -24.64 0.53
CA PHE A 638 3.10 -24.26 -0.64
C PHE A 638 3.02 -25.32 -1.73
N GLY A 639 2.58 -24.90 -2.92
CA GLY A 639 2.52 -25.73 -4.11
C GLY A 639 3.92 -26.03 -4.64
N CYS A 640 4.30 -27.31 -4.67
CA CYS A 640 5.60 -27.76 -5.16
C CYS A 640 5.68 -27.68 -6.69
N LEU A 641 6.70 -26.96 -7.18
CA LEU A 641 7.17 -26.96 -8.56
C LEU A 641 8.47 -27.79 -8.61
N PRO A 642 8.39 -29.10 -8.89
CA PRO A 642 9.55 -29.99 -8.87
C PRO A 642 10.44 -29.78 -10.11
N PRO A 643 11.69 -30.28 -10.11
CA PRO A 643 12.51 -30.26 -11.32
C PRO A 643 11.82 -31.05 -12.43
N LEU A 644 11.98 -30.61 -13.68
CA LEU A 644 11.34 -31.27 -14.82
C LEU A 644 12.05 -32.57 -15.25
N SER A 645 13.25 -32.79 -14.72
CA SER A 645 14.10 -33.97 -14.86
C SER A 645 14.52 -34.49 -13.48
N GLU A 646 15.28 -35.59 -13.46
CA GLU A 646 15.80 -36.19 -12.22
C GLU A 646 16.59 -35.15 -11.38
N SER A 647 16.40 -35.16 -10.05
CA SER A 647 17.12 -34.25 -9.15
C SER A 647 18.63 -34.54 -9.12
N HIS A 648 19.45 -33.58 -8.74
CA HIS A 648 20.92 -33.69 -8.75
C HIS A 648 21.52 -33.99 -10.13
N ARG A 649 20.77 -33.74 -11.21
CA ARG A 649 21.17 -34.01 -12.60
C ARG A 649 21.08 -32.74 -13.45
N PRO A 650 21.93 -31.72 -13.18
CA PRO A 650 22.00 -30.54 -14.02
C PRO A 650 22.32 -30.87 -15.48
N ASP A 651 23.08 -31.94 -15.73
CA ASP A 651 23.33 -32.50 -17.05
C ASP A 651 22.04 -32.93 -17.78
N LEU A 652 21.12 -33.59 -17.08
CA LEU A 652 19.83 -33.98 -17.66
C LEU A 652 18.85 -32.81 -17.79
N ALA A 653 18.89 -31.85 -16.88
CA ALA A 653 18.09 -30.63 -16.98
C ALA A 653 18.50 -29.81 -18.22
N MET A 654 19.80 -29.63 -18.43
CA MET A 654 20.33 -28.97 -19.62
C MET A 654 19.98 -29.73 -20.90
N LYS A 655 20.17 -31.05 -20.91
CA LYS A 655 19.81 -31.89 -22.05
C LYS A 655 18.32 -31.81 -22.39
N LEU A 656 17.43 -31.87 -21.38
CA LEU A 656 15.99 -31.73 -21.59
C LEU A 656 15.65 -30.38 -22.24
N ARG A 657 16.30 -29.30 -21.79
CA ARG A 657 16.12 -27.96 -22.34
C ARG A 657 16.64 -27.86 -23.78
N GLU A 658 17.76 -28.49 -24.09
CA GLU A 658 18.31 -28.55 -25.45
C GLU A 658 17.40 -29.32 -26.41
N GLU A 659 16.84 -30.45 -25.96
CA GLU A 659 16.00 -31.32 -26.78
C GLU A 659 14.57 -30.78 -26.98
N GLU A 660 13.95 -30.22 -25.93
CA GLU A 660 12.53 -29.81 -25.93
C GLU A 660 12.33 -28.29 -26.03
N GLY A 661 13.37 -27.51 -25.73
CA GLY A 661 13.36 -26.05 -25.75
C GLY A 661 12.81 -25.38 -24.47
N VAL A 662 13.19 -24.12 -24.26
CA VAL A 662 12.80 -23.30 -23.09
C VAL A 662 11.28 -23.25 -22.89
N MET A 663 10.53 -23.09 -23.99
CA MET A 663 9.08 -22.96 -23.93
C MET A 663 8.38 -24.27 -23.54
N PHE A 664 9.03 -25.42 -23.70
CA PHE A 664 8.52 -26.65 -23.10
C PHE A 664 8.66 -26.61 -21.57
N CYS A 665 9.79 -26.13 -21.05
CA CYS A 665 10.03 -26.04 -19.61
C CYS A 665 9.03 -25.07 -18.95
N VAL A 666 8.91 -23.86 -19.48
CA VAL A 666 7.95 -22.83 -18.97
C VAL A 666 6.52 -23.38 -18.99
N ARG A 667 6.08 -24.00 -20.10
CA ARG A 667 4.73 -24.58 -20.18
C ARG A 667 4.51 -25.76 -19.23
N SER A 668 5.55 -26.55 -18.96
CA SER A 668 5.46 -27.65 -18.00
C SER A 668 5.29 -27.14 -16.57
N TYR A 669 6.08 -26.14 -16.16
CA TYR A 669 5.87 -25.47 -14.87
C TYR A 669 4.51 -24.77 -14.78
N ALA A 670 4.07 -24.11 -15.85
CA ALA A 670 2.75 -23.46 -15.89
C ALA A 670 1.62 -24.48 -15.71
N ALA A 671 1.71 -25.65 -16.37
CA ALA A 671 0.72 -26.71 -16.22
C ALA A 671 0.67 -27.27 -14.79
N ILE A 672 1.81 -27.44 -14.13
CA ILE A 672 1.88 -27.84 -12.72
C ILE A 672 1.26 -26.75 -11.83
N ALA A 673 1.59 -25.48 -12.06
CA ALA A 673 1.05 -24.36 -11.30
C ALA A 673 -0.47 -24.22 -11.44
N ASP A 674 -1.00 -24.36 -12.66
CA ASP A 674 -2.43 -24.36 -12.95
C ASP A 674 -3.13 -25.51 -12.23
N ALA A 675 -2.53 -26.70 -12.26
CA ALA A 675 -3.07 -27.88 -11.59
C ALA A 675 -3.11 -27.71 -10.06
N LEU A 676 -2.07 -27.12 -9.47
CA LEU A 676 -2.01 -26.82 -8.03
C LEU A 676 -3.14 -25.87 -7.62
N GLN A 677 -3.35 -24.78 -8.37
CA GLN A 677 -4.42 -23.82 -8.10
C GLN A 677 -5.81 -24.39 -8.34
N ALA A 678 -5.97 -25.29 -9.33
CA ALA A 678 -7.21 -26.01 -9.54
C ALA A 678 -7.56 -26.95 -8.36
N GLY A 679 -6.55 -27.41 -7.59
CA GLY A 679 -6.77 -28.22 -6.39
C GLY A 679 -7.27 -27.43 -5.18
N GLY A 680 -7.14 -26.10 -5.21
CA GLY A 680 -7.66 -25.17 -4.20
C GLY A 680 -6.74 -23.97 -3.94
N ALA A 681 -7.12 -23.12 -2.99
CA ALA A 681 -6.37 -21.91 -2.63
C ALA A 681 -5.11 -22.23 -1.81
N ILE A 682 -4.02 -22.54 -2.51
CA ILE A 682 -2.65 -22.61 -1.95
C ILE A 682 -2.12 -21.22 -1.57
N ASP A 683 -1.16 -21.17 -0.65
CA ASP A 683 -0.65 -19.93 -0.04
C ASP A 683 0.67 -19.42 -0.66
N GLY A 684 1.25 -20.18 -1.60
CA GLY A 684 2.53 -19.88 -2.24
C GLY A 684 3.03 -20.99 -3.16
N PHE A 685 4.08 -20.71 -3.94
CA PHE A 685 4.79 -21.72 -4.74
C PHE A 685 6.18 -21.99 -4.17
N LEU A 686 6.58 -23.25 -4.15
CA LEU A 686 7.94 -23.68 -3.82
C LEU A 686 8.57 -24.24 -5.09
N ILE A 687 9.56 -23.53 -5.65
CA ILE A 687 10.47 -24.12 -6.65
C ILE A 687 11.38 -25.06 -5.88
N GLU A 688 11.06 -26.35 -5.90
CA GLU A 688 11.66 -27.35 -5.03
C GLU A 688 12.78 -28.08 -5.75
N THR A 689 14.03 -27.80 -5.38
CA THR A 689 15.23 -28.46 -5.94
C THR A 689 15.44 -28.19 -7.43
N ALA A 690 15.51 -26.92 -7.82
CA ALA A 690 15.96 -26.58 -9.16
C ALA A 690 17.40 -27.09 -9.38
N ASN A 691 17.61 -27.84 -10.46
CA ASN A 691 18.92 -28.40 -10.83
C ASN A 691 19.85 -27.32 -11.40
N THR A 692 19.27 -26.30 -12.07
CA THR A 692 20.00 -25.23 -12.73
C THR A 692 19.35 -23.87 -12.48
N LEU A 693 20.09 -22.78 -12.72
CA LEU A 693 19.52 -21.43 -12.74
C LEU A 693 18.46 -21.25 -13.84
N ASP A 694 18.63 -21.93 -14.97
CA ASP A 694 17.65 -21.91 -16.05
C ASP A 694 16.31 -22.53 -15.63
N ASP A 695 16.33 -23.56 -14.78
CA ASP A 695 15.11 -24.13 -14.20
C ASP A 695 14.39 -23.12 -13.31
N VAL A 696 15.15 -22.39 -12.48
CA VAL A 696 14.63 -21.31 -11.63
C VAL A 696 13.97 -20.24 -12.51
N GLU A 697 14.63 -19.80 -13.58
CA GLU A 697 14.08 -18.82 -14.52
C GLU A 697 12.78 -19.30 -15.19
N CYS A 698 12.77 -20.53 -15.71
CA CYS A 698 11.58 -21.09 -16.36
C CYS A 698 10.40 -21.24 -15.38
N ALA A 699 10.67 -21.67 -14.14
CA ALA A 699 9.65 -21.81 -13.12
C ALA A 699 9.12 -20.45 -12.66
N LEU A 700 10.01 -19.47 -12.43
CA LEU A 700 9.63 -18.10 -12.08
C LEU A 700 8.80 -17.45 -13.19
N GLU A 701 9.20 -17.57 -14.46
CA GLU A 701 8.42 -17.07 -15.60
C GLU A 701 7.01 -17.67 -15.62
N ALA A 702 6.89 -18.97 -15.34
CA ALA A 702 5.61 -19.66 -15.30
C ALA A 702 4.68 -19.14 -14.19
N VAL A 703 5.19 -18.73 -13.03
CA VAL A 703 4.34 -18.38 -11.87
C VAL A 703 4.35 -16.91 -11.44
N ALA A 704 5.24 -16.08 -11.98
CA ALA A 704 5.40 -14.67 -11.57
C ALA A 704 4.10 -13.85 -11.62
N HIS A 705 3.27 -14.08 -12.63
CA HIS A 705 2.01 -13.35 -12.83
C HIS A 705 0.86 -13.80 -11.91
N ARG A 706 1.06 -14.85 -11.09
CA ARG A 706 0.02 -15.40 -10.20
C ARG A 706 -0.11 -14.66 -8.88
N GLY A 707 0.83 -13.78 -8.55
CA GLY A 707 0.76 -12.90 -7.36
C GLY A 707 0.89 -13.61 -6.01
N LEU A 708 1.22 -14.91 -5.99
CA LEU A 708 1.45 -15.68 -4.77
C LEU A 708 2.93 -15.63 -4.37
N PRO A 709 3.26 -15.66 -3.06
CA PRO A 709 4.64 -15.73 -2.59
C PRO A 709 5.40 -16.95 -3.13
N ILE A 710 6.69 -16.77 -3.42
CA ILE A 710 7.53 -17.82 -4.00
C ILE A 710 8.74 -18.10 -3.10
N ILE A 711 8.94 -19.37 -2.77
CA ILE A 711 10.19 -19.86 -2.18
C ILE A 711 11.01 -20.50 -3.31
N VAL A 712 12.24 -20.02 -3.50
CA VAL A 712 13.19 -20.58 -4.46
C VAL A 712 14.18 -21.47 -3.71
N SER A 713 14.12 -22.78 -3.92
CA SER A 713 15.12 -23.70 -3.38
C SER A 713 15.87 -24.41 -4.50
N VAL A 714 17.17 -24.21 -4.56
CA VAL A 714 18.05 -24.92 -5.50
C VAL A 714 18.70 -26.12 -4.82
N GLU A 715 19.20 -27.04 -5.63
CA GLU A 715 20.01 -28.15 -5.14
C GLU A 715 21.24 -27.64 -4.39
N GLY A 716 21.42 -28.07 -3.14
CA GLY A 716 22.37 -27.46 -2.21
C GLY A 716 23.85 -27.69 -2.51
N ALA A 717 24.19 -28.66 -3.36
CA ALA A 717 25.56 -28.86 -3.83
C ALA A 717 25.86 -28.11 -5.14
N LEU A 718 24.88 -27.49 -5.82
CA LEU A 718 25.07 -26.71 -7.04
C LEU A 718 25.95 -27.39 -8.11
N ARG A 719 25.73 -28.69 -8.31
CA ARG A 719 26.63 -29.57 -9.06
C ARG A 719 27.01 -29.05 -10.46
N SER A 720 28.21 -29.44 -10.90
CA SER A 720 28.67 -29.25 -12.27
C SER A 720 27.90 -30.13 -13.27
N PRO A 721 27.37 -29.58 -14.37
CA PRO A 721 26.79 -30.37 -15.46
C PRO A 721 27.82 -31.32 -16.13
N GLU A 722 29.11 -31.00 -16.06
CA GLU A 722 30.16 -31.74 -16.76
C GLU A 722 30.55 -33.04 -16.04
N ASN A 723 30.59 -33.02 -14.71
CA ASN A 723 31.10 -34.15 -13.91
C ASN A 723 30.32 -34.41 -12.61
N LEU A 724 29.24 -33.66 -12.35
CA LEU A 724 28.40 -33.76 -11.15
C LEU A 724 29.11 -33.46 -9.83
N ALA A 725 30.31 -32.86 -9.86
CA ALA A 725 31.01 -32.43 -8.66
C ALA A 725 30.26 -31.28 -7.96
N PRO A 726 30.17 -31.26 -6.62
CA PRO A 726 29.64 -30.14 -5.85
C PRO A 726 30.39 -28.81 -6.13
N ARG A 727 29.65 -27.70 -6.18
CA ARG A 727 30.16 -26.33 -6.36
C ARG A 727 29.46 -25.31 -5.45
N PRO A 728 29.55 -25.45 -4.11
CA PRO A 728 28.94 -24.49 -3.17
C PRO A 728 29.44 -23.05 -3.39
N GLU A 729 30.63 -22.86 -3.96
CA GLU A 729 31.18 -21.55 -4.34
C GLU A 729 30.33 -20.78 -5.36
N MET A 730 29.42 -21.45 -6.06
CA MET A 730 28.48 -20.83 -7.00
C MET A 730 27.26 -20.19 -6.29
N ALA A 731 27.04 -20.47 -5.01
CA ALA A 731 25.89 -20.00 -4.25
C ALA A 731 25.69 -18.47 -4.28
N PRO A 732 26.74 -17.63 -4.19
CA PRO A 732 26.63 -16.18 -4.36
C PRO A 732 26.07 -15.77 -5.74
N ALA A 733 26.57 -16.37 -6.82
CA ALA A 733 26.11 -16.05 -8.18
C ALA A 733 24.63 -16.41 -8.38
N VAL A 734 24.21 -17.53 -7.78
CA VAL A 734 22.80 -17.94 -7.78
C VAL A 734 21.93 -16.94 -7.01
N ALA A 735 22.36 -16.56 -5.80
CA ALA A 735 21.65 -15.57 -4.98
C ALA A 735 21.51 -14.21 -5.68
N GLU A 736 22.59 -13.72 -6.31
CA GLU A 736 22.54 -12.48 -7.10
C GLU A 736 21.59 -12.57 -8.28
N ARG A 737 21.57 -13.72 -8.97
CA ARG A 737 20.64 -13.93 -10.07
C ARG A 737 19.20 -13.94 -9.60
N VAL A 738 18.89 -14.58 -8.47
CA VAL A 738 17.56 -14.57 -7.86
C VAL A 738 17.13 -13.15 -7.46
N LEU A 739 18.01 -12.37 -6.84
CA LEU A 739 17.75 -10.95 -6.54
C LEU A 739 17.49 -10.13 -7.81
N LYS A 740 18.29 -10.35 -8.85
CA LYS A 740 18.09 -9.70 -10.14
C LYS A 740 16.73 -10.06 -10.74
N LEU A 741 16.35 -11.33 -10.75
CA LEU A 741 15.04 -11.78 -11.25
C LEU A 741 13.88 -11.19 -10.43
N LYS A 742 14.03 -11.11 -9.10
CA LYS A 742 13.06 -10.45 -8.22
C LYS A 742 12.85 -8.98 -8.61
N ARG A 743 13.92 -8.22 -8.80
CA ARG A 743 13.88 -6.79 -9.16
C ARG A 743 13.36 -6.56 -10.57
N ASP A 744 13.99 -7.19 -11.56
CA ASP A 744 13.72 -6.95 -12.98
C ASP A 744 12.26 -7.29 -13.34
N TYR A 745 11.65 -8.26 -12.66
CA TYR A 745 10.32 -8.78 -12.98
C TYR A 745 9.28 -8.56 -11.88
N GLY A 746 9.62 -7.86 -10.78
CA GLY A 746 8.70 -7.56 -9.67
C GLY A 746 8.10 -8.79 -9.00
N ILE A 747 8.84 -9.90 -8.96
CA ILE A 747 8.35 -11.22 -8.54
C ILE A 747 8.32 -11.30 -7.00
N PRO A 748 7.24 -11.82 -6.37
CA PRO A 748 7.12 -11.91 -4.92
C PRO A 748 7.96 -13.08 -4.34
N ILE A 749 9.29 -13.07 -4.53
CA ILE A 749 10.20 -14.05 -3.93
C ILE A 749 10.33 -13.76 -2.42
N GLU A 750 9.83 -14.67 -1.59
CA GLU A 750 9.78 -14.57 -0.14
C GLU A 750 11.02 -15.18 0.53
N ALA A 751 11.54 -16.28 -0.03
CA ALA A 751 12.76 -16.91 0.46
C ALA A 751 13.58 -17.54 -0.67
N PHE A 752 14.89 -17.62 -0.48
CA PHE A 752 15.86 -18.26 -1.35
C PHE A 752 16.77 -19.19 -0.54
N GLY A 753 17.13 -20.35 -1.06
CA GLY A 753 18.10 -21.19 -0.39
C GLY A 753 18.26 -22.58 -0.99
N PHE A 754 18.63 -23.53 -0.14
CA PHE A 754 19.26 -24.77 -0.57
C PHE A 754 18.56 -25.99 0.03
N ASN A 755 18.32 -27.01 -0.78
CA ASN A 755 17.75 -28.29 -0.36
C ASN A 755 18.43 -29.51 -1.00
N CYS A 756 17.98 -30.70 -0.62
CA CYS A 756 18.39 -31.98 -1.19
C CYS A 756 19.87 -32.39 -1.02
N ALA A 757 20.74 -31.55 -0.46
CA ALA A 757 22.13 -31.88 -0.16
C ALA A 757 22.36 -32.22 1.34
N PRO A 758 23.46 -32.92 1.68
CA PRO A 758 23.88 -33.10 3.07
C PRO A 758 23.97 -31.75 3.79
N PRO A 759 23.67 -31.69 5.10
CA PRO A 759 23.66 -30.45 5.87
C PRO A 759 24.98 -29.67 5.80
N GLU A 760 26.11 -30.37 5.71
CA GLU A 760 27.44 -29.78 5.61
C GLU A 760 27.61 -28.99 4.32
N VAL A 761 27.13 -29.53 3.20
CA VAL A 761 27.22 -28.88 1.87
C VAL A 761 26.26 -27.68 1.80
N ILE A 762 25.09 -27.77 2.45
CA ILE A 762 24.18 -26.63 2.57
C ILE A 762 24.82 -25.51 3.40
N LEU A 763 25.54 -25.85 4.46
CA LEU A 763 26.28 -24.86 5.27
C LEU A 763 27.36 -24.17 4.43
N GLU A 764 28.15 -24.90 3.65
CA GLU A 764 29.14 -24.32 2.74
C GLU A 764 28.50 -23.29 1.78
N SER A 765 27.33 -23.62 1.20
CA SER A 765 26.59 -22.70 0.33
C SER A 765 26.06 -21.46 1.07
N LEU A 766 25.51 -21.62 2.28
CA LEU A 766 25.05 -20.50 3.10
C LEU A 766 26.21 -19.60 3.55
N GLU A 767 27.33 -20.20 3.95
CA GLU A 767 28.55 -19.50 4.32
C GLU A 767 29.14 -18.74 3.14
N ALA A 768 29.12 -19.31 1.92
CA ALA A 768 29.52 -18.61 0.71
C ALA A 768 28.65 -17.37 0.43
N VAL A 769 27.32 -17.48 0.56
CA VAL A 769 26.39 -16.35 0.43
C VAL A 769 26.68 -15.27 1.47
N ARG A 770 26.92 -15.66 2.72
CA ARG A 770 27.26 -14.73 3.81
C ARG A 770 28.62 -14.07 3.63
N ALA A 771 29.64 -14.82 3.20
CA ALA A 771 30.97 -14.30 2.93
C ALA A 771 30.96 -13.24 1.81
N ALA A 772 30.05 -13.39 0.84
CA ALA A 772 29.79 -12.39 -0.21
C ALA A 772 28.93 -11.19 0.26
N GLY A 773 28.49 -11.15 1.52
CA GLY A 773 27.61 -10.12 2.07
C GLY A 773 26.18 -10.13 1.49
N LEU A 774 25.81 -11.22 0.81
CA LEU A 774 24.52 -11.36 0.13
C LEU A 774 23.40 -11.74 1.09
N ASP A 775 23.70 -12.34 2.24
CA ASP A 775 22.72 -12.62 3.30
C ASP A 775 22.03 -11.33 3.78
N ARG A 776 22.80 -10.24 3.92
CA ARG A 776 22.28 -8.92 4.26
C ARG A 776 21.48 -8.31 3.12
N ARG A 777 21.98 -8.38 1.88
CA ARG A 777 21.28 -7.85 0.69
C ARG A 777 19.96 -8.57 0.44
N LEU A 778 19.95 -9.90 0.54
CA LEU A 778 18.74 -10.71 0.50
C LEU A 778 17.73 -10.23 1.55
N ARG A 779 18.17 -10.03 2.79
CA ARG A 779 17.32 -9.52 3.88
C ARG A 779 16.78 -8.12 3.62
N GLU A 780 17.61 -7.20 3.12
CA GLU A 780 17.22 -5.82 2.76
C GLU A 780 16.17 -5.82 1.63
N GLU A 781 16.27 -6.76 0.69
CA GLU A 781 15.28 -6.97 -0.37
C GLU A 781 14.08 -7.83 0.07
N GLY A 782 13.99 -8.19 1.36
CA GLY A 782 12.88 -8.98 1.91
C GLY A 782 12.86 -10.44 1.44
N VAL A 783 14.02 -11.00 1.08
CA VAL A 783 14.21 -12.42 0.76
C VAL A 783 14.88 -13.11 1.94
N ALA A 784 14.15 -14.02 2.57
CA ALA A 784 14.68 -14.85 3.64
C ALA A 784 15.61 -15.96 3.11
N LEU A 785 16.51 -16.46 3.95
CA LEU A 785 17.30 -17.65 3.65
C LEU A 785 16.59 -18.92 4.13
N VAL A 786 16.56 -19.95 3.27
CA VAL A 786 15.98 -21.26 3.58
C VAL A 786 17.01 -22.40 3.51
N ALA A 787 16.89 -23.38 4.40
CA ALA A 787 17.72 -24.59 4.42
C ALA A 787 16.89 -25.85 4.67
N TYR A 788 16.98 -26.83 3.78
CA TYR A 788 16.36 -28.16 3.95
C TYR A 788 17.41 -29.25 3.88
N ALA A 789 17.73 -29.81 5.04
CA ALA A 789 18.73 -30.85 5.16
C ALA A 789 18.24 -32.19 4.61
N ASN A 790 19.01 -32.80 3.71
CA ASN A 790 18.88 -34.21 3.38
C ASN A 790 19.74 -35.04 4.34
N ILE A 791 19.10 -35.91 5.11
CA ILE A 791 19.76 -36.66 6.20
C ILE A 791 19.84 -38.17 5.92
N VAL A 792 19.69 -38.57 4.66
CA VAL A 792 19.88 -39.95 4.22
C VAL A 792 21.33 -40.38 4.43
N ASP A 793 21.52 -41.57 4.98
CA ASP A 793 22.80 -42.28 4.97
C ASP A 793 23.04 -42.80 3.56
N HIS A 794 23.87 -42.07 2.83
CA HIS A 794 24.11 -42.34 1.42
C HIS A 794 25.01 -43.54 1.19
N GLY A 795 25.79 -44.04 2.17
CA GLY A 795 26.64 -45.23 2.05
C GLY A 795 27.24 -45.44 0.63
N ASP A 796 27.03 -46.62 0.05
CA ASP A 796 27.43 -47.00 -1.33
C ASP A 796 26.41 -46.58 -2.43
N LEU A 797 25.43 -45.71 -2.12
CA LEU A 797 24.35 -45.34 -3.03
C LEU A 797 24.74 -44.27 -4.07
N GLY A 798 25.98 -43.74 -4.01
CA GLY A 798 26.56 -42.93 -5.09
C GLY A 798 26.02 -41.51 -5.20
N HIS A 799 25.74 -40.83 -4.09
CA HIS A 799 25.25 -39.44 -4.08
C HIS A 799 26.16 -38.45 -4.84
N ASP A 800 27.45 -38.75 -4.96
CA ASP A 800 28.42 -37.97 -5.74
C ASP A 800 28.29 -38.18 -7.27
N GLN A 801 27.45 -39.11 -7.71
CA GLN A 801 27.20 -39.45 -9.12
C GLN A 801 25.82 -38.98 -9.61
N GLY A 802 25.11 -38.16 -8.83
CA GLY A 802 23.74 -37.72 -9.11
C GLY A 802 22.67 -38.73 -8.67
N PHE A 803 21.39 -38.33 -8.71
CA PHE A 803 20.27 -39.12 -8.19
C PHE A 803 19.50 -39.79 -9.34
N ASP A 804 19.97 -40.95 -9.80
CA ASP A 804 19.17 -41.82 -10.66
C ASP A 804 18.12 -42.55 -9.79
N GLN A 805 16.92 -41.98 -9.74
CA GLN A 805 15.79 -42.50 -8.95
C GLN A 805 15.47 -43.96 -9.32
N GLY A 806 15.63 -44.33 -10.59
CA GLY A 806 15.40 -45.69 -11.07
C GLY A 806 16.49 -46.66 -10.62
N ALA A 807 17.77 -46.28 -10.72
CA ALA A 807 18.88 -47.13 -10.28
C ALA A 807 18.94 -47.29 -8.76
N VAL A 808 18.69 -46.21 -8.00
CA VAL A 808 18.61 -46.25 -6.54
C VAL A 808 17.42 -47.09 -6.09
N THR A 809 16.25 -46.92 -6.71
CA THR A 809 15.06 -47.73 -6.37
C THR A 809 15.23 -49.19 -6.76
N ARG A 810 15.85 -49.51 -7.91
CA ARG A 810 16.23 -50.88 -8.28
C ARG A 810 17.24 -51.49 -7.31
N LYS A 811 18.29 -50.76 -6.91
CA LYS A 811 19.28 -51.23 -5.91
C LYS A 811 18.65 -51.48 -4.54
N LEU A 812 17.74 -50.62 -4.10
CA LEU A 812 17.03 -50.77 -2.81
C LEU A 812 16.01 -51.91 -2.86
N ALA A 813 15.25 -52.05 -3.95
CA ALA A 813 14.31 -53.15 -4.16
C ALA A 813 15.03 -54.52 -4.26
N GLN A 814 16.15 -54.59 -4.99
CA GLN A 814 16.96 -55.81 -5.13
C GLN A 814 17.67 -56.21 -3.83
N SER A 815 18.00 -55.26 -2.95
CA SER A 815 18.70 -55.53 -1.69
C SER A 815 17.76 -55.68 -0.48
N GLY A 816 16.46 -55.42 -0.64
CA GLY A 816 15.48 -55.41 0.46
C GLY A 816 15.76 -54.35 1.53
N ARG A 817 16.62 -53.37 1.25
CA ARG A 817 17.04 -52.33 2.21
C ARG A 817 16.19 -51.06 2.02
N GLN A 818 15.78 -50.44 3.12
CA GLN A 818 15.22 -49.09 3.14
C GLN A 818 16.34 -48.03 3.25
N THR A 819 16.07 -46.80 2.78
CA THR A 819 16.90 -45.64 3.12
C THR A 819 16.95 -45.50 4.64
N ARG A 820 18.12 -45.14 5.18
CA ARG A 820 18.35 -44.97 6.62
C ARG A 820 18.73 -43.53 6.88
N THR A 821 18.35 -42.99 8.04
CA THR A 821 18.90 -41.72 8.52
C THR A 821 20.37 -41.92 8.90
N ARG A 822 21.25 -40.94 8.57
CA ARG A 822 22.65 -40.95 9.02
C ARG A 822 22.71 -41.04 10.55
N LYS A 823 23.65 -41.83 11.07
CA LYS A 823 23.80 -42.05 12.53
C LYS A 823 24.09 -40.75 13.30
N ASP A 824 24.75 -39.79 12.66
CA ASP A 824 25.05 -38.47 13.22
C ASP A 824 23.91 -37.45 13.04
N MET A 825 22.79 -37.84 12.44
CA MET A 825 21.61 -36.98 12.23
C MET A 825 20.37 -37.46 13.00
N VAL A 826 20.54 -38.36 13.96
CA VAL A 826 19.46 -38.87 14.83
C VAL A 826 19.35 -38.04 16.11
N GLY A 827 18.13 -37.78 16.56
CA GLY A 827 17.85 -37.07 17.81
C GLY A 827 18.34 -35.61 17.78
N ALA A 828 18.98 -35.16 18.85
CA ALA A 828 19.34 -33.75 19.04
C ALA A 828 20.36 -33.20 18.03
N LYS A 829 21.11 -34.07 17.35
CA LYS A 829 22.15 -33.67 16.39
C LYS A 829 21.58 -33.01 15.12
N TYR A 830 20.40 -33.41 14.68
CA TYR A 830 19.72 -32.72 13.56
C TYR A 830 19.40 -31.27 13.94
N VAL A 831 18.94 -31.04 15.17
CA VAL A 831 18.63 -29.70 15.67
C VAL A 831 19.90 -28.85 15.78
N GLU A 832 21.04 -29.43 16.17
CA GLU A 832 22.34 -28.75 16.18
C GLU A 832 22.73 -28.24 14.78
N PHE A 833 22.54 -29.04 13.73
CA PHE A 833 22.75 -28.60 12.35
C PHE A 833 21.77 -27.51 11.92
N CYS A 834 20.50 -27.60 12.31
CA CYS A 834 19.54 -26.52 12.05
C CYS A 834 19.93 -25.21 12.77
N HIS A 835 20.47 -25.26 13.99
CA HIS A 835 21.01 -24.08 14.67
C HIS A 835 22.19 -23.48 13.90
N ARG A 836 23.06 -24.30 13.33
CA ARG A 836 24.13 -23.78 12.45
C ARG A 836 23.58 -23.11 11.19
N PHE A 837 22.49 -23.61 10.60
CA PHE A 837 21.83 -22.89 9.50
C PHE A 837 21.31 -21.52 9.96
N LEU A 838 20.72 -21.44 11.15
CA LEU A 838 20.26 -20.18 11.76
C LEU A 838 21.41 -19.20 12.00
N GLU A 839 22.54 -19.69 12.54
CA GLU A 839 23.77 -18.90 12.74
C GLU A 839 24.33 -18.38 11.41
N SER A 840 24.12 -19.12 10.32
CA SER A 840 24.44 -18.73 8.95
C SER A 840 23.35 -17.87 8.28
N GLY A 841 22.32 -17.45 9.03
CA GLY A 841 21.32 -16.48 8.60
C GLY A 841 20.05 -17.07 8.00
N ALA A 842 19.90 -18.41 7.97
CA ALA A 842 18.64 -19.04 7.60
C ALA A 842 17.53 -18.65 8.58
N THR A 843 16.33 -18.44 8.06
CA THR A 843 15.13 -18.15 8.87
C THR A 843 13.98 -19.10 8.55
N TYR A 844 14.16 -19.94 7.52
CA TYR A 844 13.31 -21.06 7.18
C TYR A 844 14.16 -22.34 7.26
N CYS A 845 13.68 -23.34 7.99
CA CYS A 845 14.36 -24.62 8.10
C CYS A 845 13.35 -25.75 8.01
N GLY A 846 13.69 -26.78 7.23
CA GLY A 846 12.88 -27.96 7.04
C GLY A 846 13.72 -29.21 6.83
N GLY A 847 13.04 -30.27 6.42
CA GLY A 847 13.68 -31.55 6.12
C GLY A 847 13.46 -31.98 4.68
N CYS A 848 14.51 -32.50 4.05
CA CYS A 848 14.39 -33.32 2.86
C CYS A 848 14.36 -34.81 3.29
N CYS A 849 14.86 -35.71 2.45
CA CYS A 849 14.80 -37.16 2.60
C CYS A 849 15.17 -37.66 4.02
N GLU A 850 14.40 -38.64 4.49
CA GLU A 850 14.47 -39.25 5.82
C GLU A 850 14.15 -38.35 7.03
N CYS A 851 13.94 -37.03 6.85
CA CYS A 851 13.48 -36.17 7.94
C CYS A 851 12.06 -36.56 8.39
N THR A 852 11.86 -36.67 9.70
CA THR A 852 10.66 -37.20 10.33
C THR A 852 9.85 -36.14 11.07
N PRO A 853 8.56 -36.36 11.34
CA PRO A 853 7.78 -35.51 12.23
C PRO A 853 8.44 -35.35 13.62
N GLU A 854 9.14 -36.37 14.12
CA GLU A 854 9.88 -36.25 15.39
C GLU A 854 11.00 -35.21 15.29
N GLN A 855 11.77 -35.20 14.21
CA GLN A 855 12.83 -34.21 13.99
C GLN A 855 12.28 -32.79 13.82
N ILE A 856 11.17 -32.63 13.10
CA ILE A 856 10.44 -31.36 12.99
C ILE A 856 9.95 -30.89 14.37
N ARG A 857 9.42 -31.81 15.19
CA ARG A 857 8.99 -31.53 16.57
C ARG A 857 10.13 -31.08 17.46
N MET A 858 11.28 -31.74 17.37
CA MET A 858 12.47 -31.37 18.11
C MET A 858 12.97 -29.98 17.69
N LEU A 859 12.97 -29.67 16.39
CA LEU A 859 13.34 -28.37 15.87
C LEU A 859 12.37 -27.28 16.37
N SER A 860 11.06 -27.46 16.19
CA SER A 860 10.04 -26.52 16.66
C SER A 860 10.16 -26.27 18.17
N THR A 861 10.27 -27.33 18.97
CA THR A 861 10.39 -27.21 20.43
C THR A 861 11.66 -26.49 20.85
N SER A 862 12.78 -26.71 20.15
CA SER A 862 14.04 -26.04 20.45
C SER A 862 13.98 -24.54 20.19
N VAL A 863 13.28 -24.12 19.13
CA VAL A 863 13.10 -22.71 18.78
C VAL A 863 12.16 -22.03 19.77
N ASP A 864 11.04 -22.67 20.11
CA ASP A 864 10.06 -22.11 21.06
C ASP A 864 10.71 -21.86 22.43
N ARG A 865 11.58 -22.76 22.89
CA ARG A 865 12.36 -22.59 24.13
C ARG A 865 13.36 -21.44 24.06
N ALA A 866 14.07 -21.27 22.94
CA ALA A 866 14.99 -20.15 22.75
C ALA A 866 14.26 -18.79 22.72
N THR A 867 13.06 -18.77 22.15
CA THR A 867 12.22 -17.57 22.05
C THR A 867 11.60 -17.19 23.40
N ALA A 868 11.26 -18.18 24.24
CA ALA A 868 10.71 -17.97 25.59
C ALA A 868 11.74 -17.55 26.64
N ALA A 869 13.04 -17.82 26.44
CA ALA A 869 14.09 -17.52 27.41
C ALA A 869 14.50 -16.03 27.47
N GLY A 870 14.16 -15.21 26.47
CA GLY A 870 14.60 -13.82 26.37
C GLY A 870 16.13 -13.67 26.27
N PRO A 871 16.66 -12.46 25.97
CA PRO A 871 18.11 -12.26 25.96
C PRO A 871 18.62 -12.29 27.40
N VAL A 872 19.32 -13.35 27.79
CA VAL A 872 20.11 -13.38 29.02
C VAL A 872 21.31 -12.46 28.80
N ALA A 873 21.27 -11.25 29.39
CA ALA A 873 22.48 -10.50 29.67
C ALA A 873 23.29 -11.28 30.70
N GLY A 874 24.45 -11.82 30.30
CA GLY A 874 25.27 -12.59 31.23
C GLY A 874 26.56 -13.09 30.61
N SER A 875 27.61 -12.28 30.74
CA SER A 875 28.97 -12.70 31.10
C SER A 875 29.47 -14.07 30.60
N VAL A 876 30.45 -14.02 29.69
CA VAL A 876 31.48 -15.05 29.57
C VAL A 876 32.08 -15.30 30.97
N PRO A 877 32.07 -16.53 31.51
CA PRO A 877 32.91 -16.85 32.65
C PRO A 877 34.36 -16.77 32.17
N GLN A 878 35.11 -15.79 32.68
CA GLN A 878 36.57 -15.84 32.61
C GLN A 878 37.02 -17.12 33.31
N ASN A 879 37.69 -17.95 32.53
CA ASN A 879 38.36 -19.15 32.98
C ASN A 879 39.67 -18.70 33.63
N ASP A 880 39.63 -18.32 34.90
CA ASP A 880 40.84 -18.07 35.69
C ASP A 880 41.47 -19.41 36.08
N GLY A 881 42.44 -19.82 35.26
CA GLY A 881 43.42 -20.81 35.63
C GLY A 881 44.57 -20.16 36.39
N SER A 882 44.81 -20.66 37.61
CA SER A 882 46.08 -20.74 38.36
C SER A 882 46.15 -19.97 39.70
N HIS A 883 46.31 -20.81 40.74
CA HIS A 883 46.79 -20.61 42.12
C HIS A 883 45.89 -19.97 43.16
#